data_AF-A0A927CB23-F1
#
_entry.id   AF-A0A927CB23-F1
#
_cell.length_a   1.000
_cell.length_b   1.000
_cell.length_c   1.000
_cell.angle_alpha   90.00
_cell.angle_beta   90.00
_cell.angle_gamma   90.00
#
_symmetry.space_group_name_H-M   'P 1'
#
loop_
_entity.id
_entity.type
_entity.pdbx_description
1 polymer ?
#
loop_
_entity_poly.entity_id
_entity_poly.type
_entity_poly.pdbx_seq_one_letter_code
_entity_poly.pdbx_strand_id
1 'polypeptide(L)'
;MNLECARGECPRKMRVAFAGDSITWGDGMLDDGFVGEADRYIRKTYAETLASEQLNVSGTAEALSSRKLYGGRALRLTGAGSAVSFELEGDELTVVQAMERGNGSASLIDVYVDGALFDTFSNRNEAPCGEDTIRFVADGAGNTFDLGRPFTYAHSISADGRPVVGGLNCGGYGAAFPADQDYRVIRIYGSDAHGETEVHHALQFRRTPAQGIVIEASFRYGETIAYAKTTVGETEERFGSPLESRYGEGGVAFDPARPVAVSSGLDYRITDDRAVRTWTFPDTRRRTFELKIRGFDPLGGKTGDPYLIVNFVTNRFHSIMNAGIGGWTANLYKGDKGLRNVNGLCDWKPDILFIGLGTNDDWEAGNTFAAVRRIEGLSEADVRRLPTLLIQNCRYDGPDRYSVDTAELIVAACEQRCVVLDGTGASFDSVKQGDLVVVGDYYGDNRNVQSRLIESWDPDTRTARFTEPLEPTPLTPHIEDYAGQAIRIKRVDGFVTALERMLAMIRTASPATRLALIETGLSNYNTRLLMGYPEVIRDIAKRYGAELVNVYRPLMQWQYEQPLDFQGYIGPGEQQRSGGSSEYPLVTPDGRDMAEAVRYQLRNWSVRIDGREKYGDGCRIEGGYALAFLPGTEPEQLTITDWNGRGRNPKVGYRFIPSRLVFTRDVPPPGARIEVSASPAKWSMDDAHLGMPGGNGIYAAQVKAAIRRMIGRE
;
A
#
# COMPACT_ATOMS: atom_id res chain seq x y z
N MET A 1 -24.10 12.26 14.04
CA MET A 1 -25.52 11.86 13.93
C MET A 1 -25.51 10.34 13.94
N ASN A 2 -25.79 9.77 15.12
CA ASN A 2 -25.77 8.34 15.35
C ASN A 2 -26.97 7.75 14.62
N LEU A 3 -26.73 6.84 13.68
CA LEU A 3 -27.80 5.98 13.19
C LEU A 3 -28.23 5.12 14.37
N GLU A 4 -29.37 5.45 14.96
CA GLU A 4 -30.10 4.54 15.83
C GLU A 4 -30.24 3.21 15.07
N CYS A 5 -29.66 2.14 15.62
CA CYS A 5 -29.96 0.79 15.18
C CYS A 5 -31.47 0.60 15.30
N ALA A 6 -32.16 0.61 14.16
CA ALA A 6 -33.56 0.27 14.10
C ALA A 6 -33.72 -1.19 14.58
N ARG A 7 -34.40 -1.35 15.72
CA ARG A 7 -34.99 -2.60 16.24
C ARG A 7 -34.00 -3.68 16.67
N GLY A 8 -33.61 -3.63 17.95
CA GLY A 8 -33.57 -4.80 18.85
C GLY A 8 -32.63 -5.97 18.57
N GLU A 9 -31.90 -5.99 17.46
CA GLU A 9 -30.90 -7.02 17.16
C GLU A 9 -29.50 -6.40 17.16
N CYS A 10 -28.60 -6.94 17.97
CA CYS A 10 -27.19 -6.54 17.93
C CYS A 10 -26.59 -6.90 16.56
N PRO A 11 -25.68 -6.06 16.01
CA PRO A 11 -25.06 -6.34 14.72
C PRO A 11 -24.39 -7.72 14.71
N ARG A 12 -24.59 -8.47 13.61
CA ARG A 12 -23.93 -9.76 13.40
C ARG A 12 -22.40 -9.60 13.49
N LYS A 13 -21.71 -10.58 14.10
CA LYS A 13 -20.24 -10.66 14.02
C LYS A 13 -19.80 -10.76 12.56
N MET A 14 -18.73 -10.06 12.22
CA MET A 14 -18.23 -9.97 10.85
C MET A 14 -16.75 -10.33 10.78
N ARG A 15 -16.38 -10.98 9.68
CA ARG A 15 -15.00 -11.23 9.26
C ARG A 15 -14.71 -10.41 8.00
N VAL A 16 -13.91 -9.36 8.15
CA VAL A 16 -13.57 -8.45 7.04
C VAL A 16 -12.11 -8.61 6.66
N ALA A 17 -11.86 -8.97 5.40
CA ALA A 17 -10.52 -9.11 4.86
C ALA A 17 -10.20 -8.01 3.85
N PHE A 18 -8.95 -7.58 3.83
CA PHE A 18 -8.39 -6.62 2.89
C PHE A 18 -7.20 -7.26 2.18
N ALA A 19 -7.39 -7.70 0.94
CA ALA A 19 -6.34 -8.22 0.09
C ALA A 19 -5.82 -7.11 -0.84
N GLY A 20 -4.52 -7.08 -1.09
CA GLY A 20 -3.99 -6.05 -1.98
C GLY A 20 -2.49 -5.93 -2.05
N ASP A 21 -2.06 -4.89 -2.73
CA ASP A 21 -0.66 -4.54 -2.93
C ASP A 21 -0.10 -3.77 -1.72
N SER A 22 1.03 -3.08 -1.91
CA SER A 22 1.69 -2.27 -0.90
C SER A 22 0.81 -1.20 -0.25
N ILE A 23 -0.26 -0.76 -0.91
CA ILE A 23 -1.19 0.24 -0.38
C ILE A 23 -2.09 -0.36 0.68
N THR A 24 -2.56 -1.58 0.45
CA THR A 24 -3.35 -2.33 1.43
C THR A 24 -2.47 -2.80 2.57
N TRP A 25 -1.25 -3.24 2.26
CA TRP A 25 -0.27 -3.62 3.26
C TRP A 25 0.04 -2.46 4.21
N GLY A 26 0.29 -1.27 3.66
CA GLY A 26 0.88 -0.15 4.37
C GLY A 26 2.24 -0.59 4.91
N ASP A 27 2.26 -0.88 6.20
CA ASP A 27 3.44 -1.30 6.94
C ASP A 27 3.33 -2.75 7.44
N GLY A 28 2.21 -3.41 7.19
CA GLY A 28 1.99 -4.83 7.39
C GLY A 28 1.36 -5.26 8.70
N MET A 29 0.73 -4.34 9.45
CA MET A 29 -0.06 -4.63 10.66
C MET A 29 -1.56 -4.30 10.46
N LEU A 30 -2.41 -4.68 11.42
CA LEU A 30 -3.86 -4.46 11.34
C LEU A 30 -4.26 -2.98 11.47
N ASP A 31 -3.48 -2.20 12.20
CA ASP A 31 -3.76 -0.78 12.47
C ASP A 31 -3.19 0.18 11.40
N ASP A 32 -2.62 -0.37 10.32
CA ASP A 32 -1.91 0.42 9.31
C ASP A 32 -2.84 0.92 8.20
N GLY A 33 -2.48 2.09 7.65
CA GLY A 33 -3.12 2.68 6.47
C GLY A 33 -4.64 2.81 6.61
N PHE A 34 -5.36 2.53 5.53
CA PHE A 34 -6.81 2.57 5.53
C PHE A 34 -7.45 1.33 6.19
N VAL A 35 -6.69 0.24 6.37
CA VAL A 35 -7.16 -0.99 7.04
C VAL A 35 -7.43 -0.71 8.51
N GLY A 36 -6.49 -0.06 9.20
CA GLY A 36 -6.68 0.36 10.59
C GLY A 36 -7.83 1.37 10.76
N GLU A 37 -8.01 2.26 9.78
CA GLU A 37 -9.16 3.17 9.77
C GLU A 37 -10.50 2.44 9.56
N ALA A 38 -10.52 1.38 8.76
CA ALA A 38 -11.70 0.54 8.56
C ALA A 38 -12.04 -0.27 9.82
N ASP A 39 -11.03 -0.87 10.47
CA ASP A 39 -11.18 -1.57 11.75
C ASP A 39 -11.78 -0.63 12.83
N ARG A 40 -11.16 0.54 13.01
CA ARG A 40 -11.67 1.55 13.94
C ARG A 40 -13.12 1.95 13.65
N TYR A 41 -13.47 2.10 12.37
CA TYR A 41 -14.83 2.43 11.98
C TYR A 41 -15.82 1.31 12.30
N ILE A 42 -15.46 0.05 12.02
CA ILE A 42 -16.29 -1.12 12.32
C ILE A 42 -16.57 -1.18 13.83
N ARG A 43 -15.50 -1.10 14.64
CA ARG A 43 -15.59 -1.18 16.11
C ARG A 43 -16.34 -0.03 16.78
N LYS A 44 -16.40 1.14 16.13
CA LYS A 44 -17.14 2.31 16.63
C LYS A 44 -18.60 2.38 16.15
N THR A 45 -18.91 1.72 15.04
CA THR A 45 -20.23 1.88 14.39
C THR A 45 -21.12 0.65 14.55
N TYR A 46 -20.51 -0.55 14.57
CA TYR A 46 -21.23 -1.83 14.67
C TYR A 46 -20.98 -2.53 16.01
N ALA A 47 -20.27 -1.86 16.92
CA ALA A 47 -20.06 -2.29 18.29
C ALA A 47 -19.90 -1.06 19.20
N GLU A 48 -20.10 -1.27 20.50
CA GLU A 48 -19.55 -0.42 21.56
C GLU A 48 -18.19 -1.01 21.93
N THR A 49 -17.13 -0.23 21.78
CA THR A 49 -15.75 -0.66 22.08
C THR A 49 -15.12 0.37 23.01
N LEU A 50 -14.66 -0.08 24.17
CA LEU A 50 -13.91 0.72 25.15
C LEU A 50 -12.45 0.32 25.07
N ALA A 51 -11.61 1.23 24.57
CA ALA A 51 -10.16 1.08 24.59
C ALA A 51 -9.65 1.07 26.04
N SER A 52 -8.44 0.55 26.26
CA SER A 52 -7.86 0.43 27.61
C SER A 52 -7.81 1.72 28.41
N GLU A 53 -7.66 2.87 27.74
CA GLU A 53 -7.66 4.21 28.36
C GLU A 53 -9.04 4.73 28.78
N GLN A 54 -10.12 4.04 28.40
CA GLN A 54 -11.49 4.36 28.80
C GLN A 54 -11.96 3.53 30.01
N LEU A 55 -11.11 2.65 30.55
CA LEU A 55 -11.46 1.77 31.66
C LEU A 55 -11.12 2.44 33.00
N ASN A 56 -11.96 2.24 34.01
CA ASN A 56 -11.66 2.69 35.36
C ASN A 56 -10.71 1.70 36.02
N VAL A 57 -9.64 2.19 36.64
CA VAL A 57 -8.57 1.36 37.19
C VAL A 57 -8.56 1.42 38.71
N SER A 58 -8.38 0.26 39.34
CA SER A 58 -8.09 0.14 40.77
C SER A 58 -6.83 -0.70 40.96
N GLY A 59 -5.92 -0.26 41.83
CA GLY A 59 -4.62 -0.91 42.06
C GLY A 59 -3.51 -0.41 41.14
N THR A 60 -2.51 -1.27 40.89
CA THR A 60 -1.33 -0.92 40.10
C THR A 60 -1.56 -1.18 38.62
N ALA A 61 -1.32 -0.17 37.79
CA ALA A 61 -1.44 -0.29 36.34
C ALA A 61 -0.42 0.56 35.60
N GLU A 62 -0.02 0.11 34.41
CA GLU A 62 0.83 0.85 33.50
C GLU A 62 0.34 0.73 32.05
N ALA A 63 0.59 1.76 31.24
CA ALA A 63 0.32 1.72 29.82
C ALA A 63 1.40 0.92 29.08
N LEU A 64 0.96 0.07 28.16
CA LEU A 64 1.83 -0.75 27.32
C LEU A 64 1.66 -0.32 25.86
N SER A 65 2.75 -0.31 25.10
CA SER A 65 2.75 0.03 23.67
C SER A 65 3.28 -1.13 22.85
N SER A 66 2.54 -1.54 21.81
CA SER A 66 2.98 -2.52 20.82
C SER A 66 2.08 -2.44 19.58
N ARG A 67 2.68 -2.58 18.40
CA ARG A 67 1.95 -2.62 17.12
C ARG A 67 1.09 -3.88 16.95
N LYS A 68 1.22 -4.88 17.84
CA LYS A 68 0.34 -6.06 17.89
C LYS A 68 -0.95 -5.82 18.68
N LEU A 69 -1.08 -4.68 19.35
CA LEU A 69 -2.27 -4.27 20.11
C LEU A 69 -3.13 -3.34 19.26
N TYR A 70 -4.45 -3.44 19.38
CA TYR A 70 -5.38 -2.50 18.76
C TYR A 70 -5.14 -1.08 19.27
N GLY A 71 -5.03 -0.13 18.34
CA GLY A 71 -4.65 1.25 18.63
C GLY A 71 -3.20 1.41 19.08
N GLY A 72 -2.39 0.35 18.98
CA GLY A 72 -1.01 0.29 19.45
C GLY A 72 -0.82 0.29 20.96
N ARG A 73 -1.89 0.17 21.76
CA ARG A 73 -1.88 0.43 23.21
C ARG A 73 -2.70 -0.58 24.00
N ALA A 74 -2.28 -0.85 25.24
CA ALA A 74 -3.04 -1.63 26.22
C ALA A 74 -2.74 -1.13 27.64
N LEU A 75 -3.47 -1.67 28.63
CA LEU A 75 -3.23 -1.45 30.05
C LEU A 75 -2.79 -2.75 30.71
N ARG A 76 -1.62 -2.75 31.36
CA ARG A 76 -1.13 -3.84 32.20
C ARG A 76 -1.48 -3.57 33.65
N LEU A 77 -2.34 -4.40 34.24
CA LEU A 77 -2.56 -4.47 35.68
C LEU A 77 -1.55 -5.43 36.31
N THR A 78 -1.09 -5.14 37.52
CA THR A 78 -0.17 -6.00 38.28
C THR A 78 -0.59 -6.13 39.74
N GLY A 79 -0.36 -7.32 40.31
CA GLY A 79 -0.66 -7.64 41.70
C GLY A 79 -2.09 -8.14 41.91
N ALA A 80 -2.25 -9.04 42.88
CA ALA A 80 -3.57 -9.55 43.27
C ALA A 80 -4.45 -8.39 43.82
N GLY A 81 -5.70 -8.37 43.39
CA GLY A 81 -6.66 -7.33 43.76
C GLY A 81 -6.73 -6.14 42.80
N SER A 82 -5.73 -5.93 41.94
CA SER A 82 -5.79 -4.92 40.86
C SER A 82 -6.91 -5.28 39.88
N ALA A 83 -7.63 -4.27 39.42
CA ALA A 83 -8.84 -4.44 38.63
C ALA A 83 -9.07 -3.32 37.61
N VAL A 84 -9.85 -3.64 36.57
CA VAL A 84 -10.52 -2.65 35.73
C VAL A 84 -12.03 -2.80 35.83
N SER A 85 -12.75 -1.69 35.85
CA SER A 85 -14.21 -1.67 35.83
C SER A 85 -14.75 -0.72 34.75
N PHE A 86 -15.90 -1.07 34.20
CA PHE A 86 -16.53 -0.35 33.10
C PHE A 86 -18.02 -0.70 33.00
N GLU A 87 -18.77 0.14 32.29
CA GLU A 87 -20.13 -0.16 31.87
C GLU A 87 -20.16 -0.41 30.38
N LEU A 88 -20.98 -1.37 29.94
CA LEU A 88 -21.13 -1.71 28.53
C LEU A 88 -22.59 -2.11 28.28
N GLU A 89 -23.15 -1.66 27.16
CA GLU A 89 -24.52 -2.00 26.76
C GLU A 89 -24.49 -3.07 25.67
N GLY A 90 -25.18 -4.18 25.91
CA GLY A 90 -25.19 -5.29 24.96
C GLY A 90 -25.78 -6.57 25.52
N ASP A 91 -25.80 -7.60 24.68
CA ASP A 91 -26.07 -9.01 25.00
C ASP A 91 -24.76 -9.82 25.06
N GLU A 92 -23.61 -9.19 24.94
CA GLU A 92 -22.30 -9.84 24.91
C GLU A 92 -21.25 -8.96 25.60
N LEU A 93 -20.29 -9.59 26.29
CA LEU A 93 -19.03 -8.99 26.69
C LEU A 93 -17.92 -9.78 26.00
N THR A 94 -17.10 -9.09 25.23
CA THR A 94 -15.81 -9.59 24.76
C THR A 94 -14.68 -8.81 25.39
N VAL A 95 -13.75 -9.52 26.01
CA VAL A 95 -12.47 -8.99 26.50
C VAL A 95 -11.36 -9.44 25.54
N VAL A 96 -10.57 -8.49 25.06
CA VAL A 96 -9.37 -8.75 24.28
C VAL A 96 -8.16 -8.48 25.16
N GLN A 97 -7.40 -9.53 25.46
CA GLN A 97 -6.23 -9.49 26.33
C GLN A 97 -4.95 -9.82 25.57
N ALA A 98 -3.81 -9.44 26.13
CA ALA A 98 -2.50 -9.87 25.66
C ALA A 98 -1.83 -10.80 26.68
N MET A 99 -1.13 -11.82 26.18
CA MET A 99 -0.44 -12.83 26.97
C MET A 99 1.04 -12.89 26.58
N GLU A 100 1.92 -12.75 27.57
CA GLU A 100 3.38 -12.81 27.39
C GLU A 100 3.86 -14.23 27.02
N ARG A 101 5.10 -14.35 26.50
CA ARG A 101 5.67 -15.62 26.01
C ARG A 101 5.83 -16.69 27.11
N GLY A 102 6.07 -16.24 28.34
CA GLY A 102 6.28 -17.10 29.51
C GLY A 102 5.11 -17.09 30.48
N ASN A 103 4.97 -18.18 31.23
CA ASN A 103 3.87 -18.39 32.18
C ASN A 103 4.27 -18.16 33.65
N GLY A 104 5.44 -17.57 33.91
CA GLY A 104 5.93 -17.27 35.26
C GLY A 104 4.93 -16.43 36.06
N SER A 105 4.44 -15.36 35.45
CA SER A 105 3.52 -14.40 36.05
C SER A 105 2.06 -14.58 35.64
N ALA A 106 1.69 -15.74 35.06
CA ALA A 106 0.32 -16.03 34.66
C ALA A 106 -0.63 -15.97 35.86
N SER A 107 -1.86 -15.52 35.64
CA SER A 107 -2.84 -15.17 36.66
C SER A 107 -4.22 -15.76 36.35
N LEU A 108 -5.03 -15.87 37.41
CA LEU A 108 -6.48 -16.03 37.31
C LEU A 108 -7.14 -14.66 37.46
N ILE A 109 -8.13 -14.40 36.61
CA ILE A 109 -8.89 -13.16 36.55
C ILE A 109 -10.36 -13.48 36.79
N ASP A 110 -10.92 -12.85 37.82
CA ASP A 110 -12.33 -12.90 38.13
C ASP A 110 -13.10 -11.88 37.28
N VAL A 111 -14.21 -12.32 36.72
CA VAL A 111 -15.17 -11.50 35.96
C VAL A 111 -16.40 -11.31 36.83
N TYR A 112 -16.63 -10.08 37.28
CA TYR A 112 -17.85 -9.70 37.99
C TYR A 112 -18.81 -9.03 37.02
N VAL A 113 -20.09 -9.38 37.14
CA VAL A 113 -21.20 -8.78 36.38
C VAL A 113 -22.22 -8.28 37.40
N ASP A 114 -22.55 -6.99 37.32
CA ASP A 114 -23.49 -6.32 38.23
C ASP A 114 -23.15 -6.58 39.73
N GLY A 115 -21.86 -6.62 40.05
CA GLY A 115 -21.32 -6.83 41.40
C GLY A 115 -21.22 -8.28 41.88
N ALA A 116 -21.69 -9.26 41.08
CA ALA A 116 -21.59 -10.68 41.42
C ALA A 116 -20.48 -11.36 40.60
N LEU A 117 -19.71 -12.26 41.23
CA LEU A 117 -18.73 -13.10 40.52
C LEU A 117 -19.48 -13.98 39.52
N PHE A 118 -19.14 -13.84 38.24
CA PHE A 118 -19.80 -14.55 37.14
C PHE A 118 -18.93 -15.69 36.61
N ASP A 119 -17.64 -15.44 36.40
CA ASP A 119 -16.69 -16.41 35.86
C ASP A 119 -15.25 -16.11 36.30
N THR A 120 -14.33 -17.04 36.05
CA THR A 120 -12.88 -16.87 36.21
C THR A 120 -12.16 -17.41 34.99
N PHE A 121 -11.24 -16.64 34.41
CA PHE A 121 -10.41 -17.10 33.29
C PHE A 121 -8.92 -16.93 33.58
N SER A 122 -8.08 -17.57 32.76
CA SER A 122 -6.62 -17.49 32.84
C SER A 122 -6.04 -16.71 31.66
N ASN A 123 -4.93 -16.00 31.91
CA ASN A 123 -4.08 -15.41 30.88
C ASN A 123 -2.82 -16.24 30.59
N ARG A 124 -2.79 -17.51 31.01
CA ARG A 124 -1.73 -18.45 30.68
C ARG A 124 -1.64 -18.62 29.16
N ASN A 125 -0.45 -18.44 28.63
CA ASN A 125 -0.14 -18.63 27.22
C ASN A 125 0.19 -20.11 26.96
N GLU A 126 -0.62 -20.78 26.15
CA GLU A 126 -0.44 -22.20 25.83
C GLU A 126 0.43 -22.43 24.60
N ALA A 127 0.93 -21.38 23.96
CA ALA A 127 1.87 -21.51 22.86
C ALA A 127 3.22 -22.12 23.34
N PRO A 128 3.90 -22.92 22.51
CA PRO A 128 5.20 -23.49 22.88
C PRO A 128 6.22 -22.40 23.25
N CYS A 129 6.91 -22.59 24.37
CA CYS A 129 8.01 -21.74 24.81
C CYS A 129 9.14 -22.57 25.42
N GLY A 130 10.37 -22.10 25.34
CA GLY A 130 11.52 -22.78 25.92
C GLY A 130 12.85 -22.23 25.45
N GLU A 131 13.88 -23.06 25.58
CA GLU A 131 15.25 -22.77 25.13
C GLU A 131 15.71 -23.91 24.22
N ASP A 132 16.56 -23.60 23.25
CA ASP A 132 17.11 -24.57 22.32
C ASP A 132 18.56 -24.22 21.95
N THR A 133 19.33 -25.24 21.56
CA THR A 133 20.69 -25.10 21.05
C THR A 133 20.86 -25.96 19.80
N ILE A 134 21.10 -25.32 18.67
CA ILE A 134 21.28 -25.97 17.37
C ILE A 134 22.72 -25.82 16.90
N ARG A 135 23.25 -26.85 16.24
CA ARG A 135 24.58 -26.84 15.63
C ARG A 135 24.49 -27.06 14.13
N PHE A 136 25.22 -26.24 13.38
CA PHE A 136 25.38 -26.35 11.93
C PHE A 136 26.86 -26.55 11.61
N VAL A 137 27.14 -27.23 10.49
CA VAL A 137 28.47 -27.28 9.90
C VAL A 137 28.38 -26.55 8.56
N ALA A 138 29.11 -25.45 8.42
CA ALA A 138 29.08 -24.64 7.22
C ALA A 138 29.67 -25.40 6.03
N ASP A 139 29.02 -25.29 4.87
CA ASP A 139 29.45 -25.91 3.62
C ASP A 139 30.43 -25.04 2.81
N GLY A 140 30.62 -23.78 3.21
CA GLY A 140 31.45 -22.81 2.51
C GLY A 140 30.73 -22.05 1.39
N ALA A 141 29.44 -22.32 1.16
CA ALA A 141 28.64 -21.70 0.10
C ALA A 141 27.43 -20.92 0.65
N GLY A 142 26.66 -21.53 1.56
CA GLY A 142 25.48 -20.95 2.18
C GLY A 142 25.83 -19.98 3.32
N ASN A 143 25.09 -18.88 3.42
CA ASN A 143 25.20 -17.94 4.54
C ASN A 143 23.96 -17.91 5.44
N THR A 144 22.95 -18.74 5.16
CA THR A 144 21.67 -18.77 5.88
C THR A 144 21.46 -20.14 6.52
N PHE A 145 21.16 -20.16 7.82
CA PHE A 145 21.05 -21.36 8.63
C PHE A 145 19.71 -21.34 9.40
N ASP A 146 18.84 -22.28 9.08
CA ASP A 146 17.47 -22.36 9.62
C ASP A 146 17.46 -22.81 11.09
N LEU A 147 16.88 -22.00 11.98
CA LEU A 147 16.72 -22.32 13.41
C LEU A 147 15.51 -23.23 13.69
N GLY A 148 14.73 -23.57 12.66
CA GLY A 148 13.66 -24.58 12.72
C GLY A 148 12.40 -24.13 13.46
N ARG A 149 12.29 -22.85 13.85
CA ARG A 149 11.10 -22.30 14.52
C ARG A 149 11.05 -20.76 14.49
N PRO A 150 9.86 -20.15 14.58
CA PRO A 150 9.70 -18.70 14.68
C PRO A 150 9.85 -18.18 16.14
N PHE A 151 9.73 -16.86 16.31
CA PHE A 151 9.65 -16.18 17.61
C PHE A 151 10.82 -16.48 18.54
N THR A 152 12.01 -16.68 17.97
CA THR A 152 13.24 -16.86 18.74
C THR A 152 13.79 -15.51 19.20
N TYR A 153 14.40 -15.46 20.37
CA TYR A 153 14.98 -14.27 21.00
C TYR A 153 16.13 -14.65 21.93
N ALA A 154 16.82 -13.65 22.49
CA ALA A 154 17.99 -13.85 23.37
C ALA A 154 19.05 -14.77 22.73
N HIS A 155 19.36 -14.52 21.45
CA HIS A 155 20.32 -15.32 20.68
C HIS A 155 21.75 -15.16 21.21
N SER A 156 22.44 -16.28 21.36
CA SER A 156 23.87 -16.38 21.64
C SER A 156 24.49 -17.30 20.60
N ILE A 157 25.30 -16.73 19.71
CA ILE A 157 25.84 -17.43 18.54
C ILE A 157 27.36 -17.47 18.65
N SER A 158 27.93 -18.64 18.34
CA SER A 158 29.38 -18.80 18.18
C SER A 158 29.72 -19.53 16.88
N ALA A 159 30.88 -19.19 16.31
CA ALA A 159 31.49 -19.87 15.17
C ALA A 159 32.86 -20.40 15.60
N ASP A 160 33.05 -21.72 15.53
CA ASP A 160 34.22 -22.43 16.08
C ASP A 160 34.52 -22.05 17.55
N GLY A 161 33.47 -21.94 18.35
CA GLY A 161 33.56 -21.56 19.77
C GLY A 161 33.89 -20.08 20.02
N ARG A 162 33.99 -19.25 18.97
CA ARG A 162 34.18 -17.80 19.11
C ARG A 162 32.83 -17.09 19.02
N PRO A 163 32.44 -16.26 20.00
CA PRO A 163 31.22 -15.46 19.90
C PRO A 163 31.23 -14.56 18.67
N VAL A 164 30.09 -14.43 18.02
CA VAL A 164 29.85 -13.50 16.90
C VAL A 164 28.74 -12.52 17.27
N VAL A 165 28.75 -11.33 16.68
CA VAL A 165 27.84 -10.23 17.03
C VAL A 165 26.66 -10.18 16.07
N GLY A 166 25.44 -10.04 16.59
CA GLY A 166 24.24 -9.96 15.77
C GLY A 166 22.96 -9.94 16.61
N GLY A 167 21.81 -10.00 15.95
CA GLY A 167 20.51 -10.04 16.61
C GLY A 167 19.35 -10.11 15.61
N LEU A 168 18.12 -9.98 16.11
CA LEU A 168 16.92 -9.90 15.28
C LEU A 168 16.97 -8.71 14.33
N ASN A 169 16.70 -8.97 13.06
CA ASN A 169 16.54 -7.90 12.08
C ASN A 169 15.33 -7.06 12.45
N CYS A 170 15.53 -5.78 12.73
CA CYS A 170 14.44 -4.82 13.00
C CYS A 170 14.25 -3.82 11.85
N GLY A 171 15.00 -3.98 10.75
CA GLY A 171 14.98 -3.06 9.61
C GLY A 171 13.69 -3.16 8.79
N GLY A 172 13.32 -2.06 8.14
CA GLY A 172 12.22 -2.01 7.17
C GLY A 172 12.57 -2.67 5.83
N TYR A 173 11.72 -2.43 4.82
CA TYR A 173 11.94 -2.91 3.46
C TYR A 173 13.33 -2.51 2.94
N GLY A 174 14.10 -3.47 2.43
CA GLY A 174 15.41 -3.21 1.84
C GLY A 174 16.46 -2.67 2.80
N ALA A 175 16.25 -2.78 4.11
CA ALA A 175 17.22 -2.35 5.10
C ALA A 175 18.57 -3.05 4.90
N ALA A 176 19.64 -2.25 4.87
CA ALA A 176 20.99 -2.74 4.73
C ALA A 176 21.38 -3.62 5.93
N PHE A 177 22.32 -4.53 5.70
CA PHE A 177 22.94 -5.31 6.76
C PHE A 177 23.75 -4.37 7.67
N PRO A 178 23.48 -4.28 8.99
CA PRO A 178 24.22 -3.38 9.88
C PRO A 178 25.73 -3.66 9.84
N ALA A 179 26.52 -2.59 9.76
CA ALA A 179 27.96 -2.73 9.49
C ALA A 179 28.73 -3.38 10.65
N ASP A 180 28.17 -3.30 11.85
CA ASP A 180 28.67 -3.79 13.13
C ASP A 180 28.20 -5.22 13.49
N GLN A 181 27.39 -5.85 12.63
CA GLN A 181 26.87 -7.20 12.84
C GLN A 181 27.54 -8.21 11.91
N ASP A 182 27.91 -9.37 12.47
CA ASP A 182 28.39 -10.56 11.75
C ASP A 182 27.22 -11.36 11.18
N TYR A 183 26.11 -11.42 11.93
CA TYR A 183 24.88 -12.11 11.55
C TYR A 183 23.65 -11.27 11.89
N ARG A 184 22.53 -11.59 11.24
CA ARG A 184 21.19 -11.14 11.64
C ARG A 184 20.23 -12.32 11.64
N VAL A 185 19.22 -12.28 12.49
CA VAL A 185 18.12 -13.26 12.48
C VAL A 185 17.00 -12.71 11.61
N ILE A 186 16.58 -13.47 10.61
CA ILE A 186 15.53 -13.10 9.65
C ILE A 186 14.44 -14.17 9.65
N ARG A 187 13.25 -13.81 9.16
CA ARG A 187 12.16 -14.77 8.92
C ARG A 187 12.28 -15.36 7.52
N ILE A 188 12.09 -16.67 7.41
CA ILE A 188 12.08 -17.45 6.16
C ILE A 188 10.89 -18.39 6.13
N TYR A 189 10.54 -18.95 4.96
CA TYR A 189 9.69 -20.14 4.93
C TYR A 189 10.51 -21.38 5.24
N GLY A 190 9.99 -22.19 6.15
CA GLY A 190 10.47 -23.53 6.46
C GLY A 190 9.35 -24.56 6.28
N SER A 191 9.58 -25.77 6.78
CA SER A 191 8.60 -26.85 6.77
C SER A 191 8.44 -27.41 8.17
N ASP A 192 7.19 -27.62 8.55
CA ASP A 192 6.87 -28.28 9.81
C ASP A 192 7.16 -29.78 9.77
N ALA A 193 6.89 -30.48 10.87
CA ALA A 193 7.09 -31.93 10.99
C ALA A 193 6.26 -32.76 10.00
N HIS A 194 5.23 -32.17 9.38
CA HIS A 194 4.37 -32.80 8.38
C HIS A 194 4.73 -32.40 6.95
N GLY A 195 5.72 -31.51 6.77
CA GLY A 195 6.12 -30.98 5.47
C GLY A 195 5.27 -29.81 5.00
N GLU A 196 4.37 -29.29 5.84
CA GLU A 196 3.57 -28.10 5.53
C GLU A 196 4.41 -26.84 5.70
N THR A 197 4.11 -25.81 4.92
CA THR A 197 4.88 -24.56 4.97
C THR A 197 4.60 -23.81 6.27
N GLU A 198 5.65 -23.40 6.96
CA GLU A 198 5.57 -22.51 8.12
C GLU A 198 6.65 -21.42 8.08
N VAL A 199 6.66 -20.51 9.06
CA VAL A 199 7.69 -19.48 9.16
C VAL A 199 8.70 -19.87 10.22
N HIS A 200 9.98 -19.85 9.87
CA HIS A 200 11.09 -20.04 10.79
C HIS A 200 11.93 -18.78 10.93
N HIS A 201 12.68 -18.68 12.02
CA HIS A 201 13.83 -17.80 12.10
C HIS A 201 15.06 -18.49 11.52
N ALA A 202 15.91 -17.74 10.82
CA ALA A 202 17.19 -18.22 10.32
C ALA A 202 18.29 -17.21 10.62
N LEU A 203 19.49 -17.71 10.89
CA LEU A 203 20.70 -16.89 10.96
C LEU A 203 21.18 -16.60 9.55
N GLN A 204 21.26 -15.34 9.18
CA GLN A 204 21.89 -14.90 7.95
C GLN A 204 23.20 -14.18 8.28
N PHE A 205 24.33 -14.80 7.93
CA PHE A 205 25.64 -14.21 8.05
C PHE A 205 25.91 -13.20 6.93
N ARG A 206 26.59 -12.11 7.29
CA ARG A 206 26.99 -11.08 6.32
C ARG A 206 27.97 -11.60 5.27
N ARG A 207 28.81 -12.56 5.67
CA ARG A 207 29.74 -13.27 4.81
C ARG A 207 29.53 -14.77 5.02
N THR A 208 29.51 -15.52 3.93
CA THR A 208 29.45 -16.99 3.96
C THR A 208 30.56 -17.53 4.87
N PRO A 209 30.21 -18.26 5.95
CA PRO A 209 31.20 -18.92 6.79
C PRO A 209 31.99 -19.95 5.97
N ALA A 210 33.28 -20.12 6.28
CA ALA A 210 34.14 -21.06 5.56
C ALA A 210 33.67 -22.51 5.75
N GLN A 211 34.02 -23.39 4.82
CA GLN A 211 33.68 -24.81 4.92
C GLN A 211 34.26 -25.43 6.21
N GLY A 212 33.43 -26.20 6.92
CA GLY A 212 33.81 -26.91 8.14
C GLY A 212 33.68 -26.09 9.43
N ILE A 213 33.39 -24.79 9.35
CA ILE A 213 33.11 -23.96 10.54
C ILE A 213 31.86 -24.51 11.25
N VAL A 214 31.97 -24.76 12.55
CA VAL A 214 30.85 -25.18 13.39
C VAL A 214 30.17 -23.95 13.96
N ILE A 215 28.90 -23.76 13.60
CA ILE A 215 28.07 -22.66 14.10
C ILE A 215 27.17 -23.25 15.19
N GLU A 216 27.27 -22.72 16.41
CA GLU A 216 26.39 -23.08 17.51
C GLU A 216 25.48 -21.89 17.84
N ALA A 217 24.18 -22.14 17.84
CA ALA A 217 23.15 -21.16 18.07
C ALA A 217 22.30 -21.55 19.28
N SER A 218 22.43 -20.81 20.37
CA SER A 218 21.56 -20.95 21.54
C SER A 218 20.57 -19.80 21.60
N PHE A 219 19.30 -20.08 21.87
CA PHE A 219 18.25 -19.07 21.90
C PHE A 219 17.06 -19.51 22.75
N ARG A 220 16.23 -18.54 23.13
CA ARG A 220 14.91 -18.77 23.72
C ARG A 220 13.84 -18.63 22.64
N TYR A 221 12.69 -19.27 22.81
CA TYR A 221 11.57 -19.15 21.88
C TYR A 221 10.24 -19.06 22.63
N GLY A 222 9.28 -18.38 22.02
CA GLY A 222 7.90 -18.30 22.51
C GLY A 222 7.13 -17.20 21.81
N GLU A 223 5.86 -17.44 21.51
CA GLU A 223 4.98 -16.47 20.87
C GLU A 223 4.28 -15.61 21.94
N THR A 224 4.19 -14.30 21.74
CA THR A 224 3.20 -13.47 22.45
C THR A 224 1.85 -13.54 21.76
N ILE A 225 0.77 -13.70 22.53
CA ILE A 225 -0.59 -13.66 22.00
C ILE A 225 -1.16 -12.26 22.26
N ALA A 226 -1.68 -11.61 21.22
CA ALA A 226 -2.20 -10.25 21.26
C ALA A 226 -3.36 -10.09 20.29
N TYR A 227 -3.89 -8.87 20.16
CA TYR A 227 -4.93 -8.57 19.18
C TYR A 227 -4.56 -9.01 17.75
N ALA A 228 -3.34 -8.73 17.30
CA ALA A 228 -2.84 -9.18 16.00
C ALA A 228 -2.10 -10.52 16.10
N LYS A 229 -2.61 -11.54 15.40
CA LYS A 229 -1.90 -12.78 15.07
C LYS A 229 -0.98 -12.52 13.88
N THR A 230 0.29 -12.84 14.07
CA THR A 230 1.38 -12.53 13.13
C THR A 230 2.59 -13.39 13.44
N THR A 231 3.39 -13.74 12.43
CA THR A 231 4.71 -14.35 12.65
C THR A 231 5.81 -13.35 13.04
N VAL A 232 5.46 -12.08 13.31
CA VAL A 232 6.39 -11.04 13.79
C VAL A 232 6.37 -11.03 15.32
N GLY A 233 7.52 -11.32 15.93
CA GLY A 233 7.73 -11.28 17.36
C GLY A 233 8.35 -9.96 17.85
N GLU A 234 8.14 -9.70 19.14
CA GLU A 234 8.98 -8.82 19.95
C GLU A 234 10.45 -9.29 19.97
N THR A 235 11.38 -8.36 20.13
CA THR A 235 12.80 -8.66 20.24
C THR A 235 13.19 -9.24 21.61
N GLU A 236 12.35 -9.07 22.62
CA GLU A 236 12.56 -9.56 23.99
C GLU A 236 11.40 -10.44 24.49
N GLU A 237 11.51 -10.92 25.73
CA GLU A 237 10.56 -11.86 26.34
C GLU A 237 9.17 -11.26 26.59
N ARG A 238 9.13 -9.99 26.99
CA ARG A 238 7.92 -9.27 27.39
C ARG A 238 7.45 -8.31 26.31
N PHE A 239 6.17 -7.99 26.34
CA PHE A 239 5.64 -6.88 25.55
C PHE A 239 6.33 -5.56 25.95
N GLY A 240 6.37 -4.62 25.01
CA GLY A 240 6.95 -3.29 25.21
C GLY A 240 8.33 -3.14 24.57
N SER A 241 9.00 -4.24 24.23
CA SER A 241 10.16 -4.21 23.34
C SER A 241 9.73 -4.00 21.87
N PRO A 242 10.63 -3.50 21.00
CA PRO A 242 10.37 -3.39 19.57
C PRO A 242 9.98 -4.72 18.94
N LEU A 243 9.29 -4.65 17.79
CA LEU A 243 9.07 -5.82 16.94
C LEU A 243 10.27 -6.05 16.03
N GLU A 244 10.52 -7.31 15.69
CA GLU A 244 11.37 -7.67 14.56
C GLU A 244 10.78 -7.15 13.24
N SER A 245 11.54 -7.32 12.15
CA SER A 245 11.15 -6.87 10.83
C SER A 245 9.86 -7.53 10.37
N ARG A 246 8.93 -6.69 9.91
CA ARG A 246 7.68 -7.11 9.28
C ARG A 246 7.90 -7.72 7.90
N TYR A 247 9.13 -7.67 7.39
CA TYR A 247 9.60 -8.30 6.18
C TYR A 247 10.43 -9.56 6.50
N GLY A 248 10.43 -10.50 5.57
CA GLY A 248 11.23 -11.73 5.60
C GLY A 248 11.77 -12.04 4.20
N GLU A 249 12.49 -13.14 4.10
CA GLU A 249 13.01 -13.67 2.83
C GLU A 249 11.92 -14.47 2.11
N GLY A 250 11.09 -13.74 1.35
CA GLY A 250 9.85 -14.27 0.77
C GLY A 250 9.76 -14.22 -0.75
N GLY A 251 10.90 -14.10 -1.44
CA GLY A 251 11.04 -14.26 -2.89
C GLY A 251 10.52 -13.12 -3.79
N VAL A 252 9.92 -12.07 -3.22
CA VAL A 252 9.38 -10.92 -3.97
C VAL A 252 10.10 -9.64 -3.54
N ALA A 253 10.92 -9.09 -4.44
CA ALA A 253 11.50 -7.75 -4.27
C ALA A 253 10.60 -6.70 -4.93
N PHE A 254 10.31 -5.60 -4.22
CA PHE A 254 9.56 -4.48 -4.80
C PHE A 254 10.37 -3.69 -5.84
N ASP A 255 11.71 -3.78 -5.78
CA ASP A 255 12.60 -3.26 -6.81
C ASP A 255 13.26 -4.45 -7.55
N PRO A 256 12.72 -4.85 -8.72
CA PRO A 256 13.31 -5.93 -9.50
C PRO A 256 14.69 -5.61 -10.07
N ALA A 257 15.07 -4.34 -10.14
CA ALA A 257 16.39 -3.92 -10.61
C ALA A 257 17.44 -3.94 -9.49
N ARG A 258 17.00 -3.87 -8.23
CA ARG A 258 17.84 -4.02 -7.03
C ARG A 258 17.17 -4.99 -6.05
N PRO A 259 17.09 -6.27 -6.40
CA PRO A 259 16.45 -7.24 -5.53
C PRO A 259 17.20 -7.35 -4.21
N VAL A 260 16.45 -7.29 -3.12
CA VAL A 260 16.96 -7.47 -1.75
C VAL A 260 16.36 -8.74 -1.16
N ALA A 261 17.20 -9.52 -0.46
CA ALA A 261 16.81 -10.81 0.09
C ALA A 261 15.62 -10.71 1.06
N VAL A 262 15.59 -9.69 1.92
CA VAL A 262 14.51 -9.44 2.89
C VAL A 262 13.63 -8.30 2.38
N SER A 263 12.48 -8.66 1.83
CA SER A 263 11.68 -7.74 1.02
C SER A 263 10.18 -7.91 1.12
N SER A 264 9.63 -9.00 1.67
CA SER A 264 8.18 -9.21 1.69
C SER A 264 7.71 -9.77 3.03
N GLY A 265 6.49 -9.42 3.50
CA GLY A 265 5.92 -10.06 4.69
C GLY A 265 5.54 -11.51 4.37
N LEU A 266 5.67 -12.48 5.29
CA LEU A 266 5.54 -13.93 5.01
C LEU A 266 4.18 -14.56 5.35
N ASP A 267 3.24 -13.79 5.85
CA ASP A 267 1.94 -14.26 6.32
C ASP A 267 0.94 -13.10 6.36
N TYR A 268 -0.34 -13.43 6.32
CA TYR A 268 -1.40 -12.46 6.57
C TYR A 268 -1.49 -12.08 8.04
N ARG A 269 -1.88 -10.85 8.33
CA ARG A 269 -2.17 -10.44 9.71
C ARG A 269 -3.66 -10.56 9.95
N ILE A 270 -4.02 -11.22 11.03
CA ILE A 270 -5.42 -11.38 11.41
C ILE A 270 -5.62 -11.08 12.88
N THR A 271 -6.85 -10.78 13.27
CA THR A 271 -7.21 -10.79 14.68
C THR A 271 -7.01 -12.17 15.30
N ASP A 272 -6.41 -12.26 16.48
CA ASP A 272 -6.12 -13.54 17.15
C ASP A 272 -7.26 -13.99 18.06
N ASP A 273 -7.95 -15.07 17.70
CA ASP A 273 -9.03 -15.62 18.52
C ASP A 273 -8.54 -16.12 19.90
N ARG A 274 -7.25 -16.46 20.05
CA ARG A 274 -6.67 -16.89 21.33
C ARG A 274 -6.64 -15.75 22.37
N ALA A 275 -6.52 -14.50 21.89
CA ALA A 275 -6.54 -13.28 22.70
C ALA A 275 -7.94 -12.90 23.19
N VAL A 276 -8.98 -13.56 22.69
CA VAL A 276 -10.38 -13.18 22.88
C VAL A 276 -11.05 -14.07 23.90
N ARG A 277 -11.80 -13.47 24.83
CA ARG A 277 -12.72 -14.16 25.75
C ARG A 277 -14.09 -13.51 25.65
N THR A 278 -15.13 -14.31 25.46
CA THR A 278 -16.49 -13.80 25.19
C THR A 278 -17.50 -14.48 26.10
N TRP A 279 -18.36 -13.67 26.71
CA TRP A 279 -19.53 -14.09 27.49
C TRP A 279 -20.79 -13.54 26.82
N THR A 280 -21.85 -14.35 26.77
CA THR A 280 -23.14 -13.96 26.18
C THR A 280 -24.22 -13.92 27.24
N PHE A 281 -25.18 -13.03 27.05
CA PHE A 281 -26.27 -12.76 27.97
C PHE A 281 -27.61 -12.90 27.24
N PRO A 282 -28.69 -13.27 27.94
CA PRO A 282 -29.98 -13.53 27.31
C PRO A 282 -30.68 -12.27 26.78
N ASP A 283 -30.28 -11.09 27.26
CA ASP A 283 -30.93 -9.81 26.96
C ASP A 283 -29.90 -8.69 26.72
N THR A 284 -30.24 -7.80 25.78
CA THR A 284 -29.51 -6.55 25.56
C THR A 284 -29.86 -5.55 26.66
N ARG A 285 -28.90 -5.24 27.54
CA ARG A 285 -29.02 -4.18 28.54
C ARG A 285 -27.65 -3.65 28.94
N ARG A 286 -27.64 -2.52 29.63
CA ARG A 286 -26.43 -1.98 30.28
C ARG A 286 -26.11 -2.80 31.53
N ARG A 287 -24.84 -3.21 31.66
CA ARG A 287 -24.30 -3.94 32.82
C ARG A 287 -23.01 -3.29 33.28
N THR A 288 -22.70 -3.43 34.57
CA THR A 288 -21.39 -3.08 35.12
C THR A 288 -20.53 -4.32 35.15
N PHE A 289 -19.29 -4.18 34.67
CA PHE A 289 -18.30 -5.25 34.63
C PHE A 289 -17.07 -4.87 35.46
N GLU A 290 -16.48 -5.85 36.14
CA GLU A 290 -15.14 -5.73 36.75
C GLU A 290 -14.30 -6.95 36.39
N LEU A 291 -13.07 -6.72 35.91
CA LEU A 291 -12.05 -7.74 35.71
C LEU A 291 -10.99 -7.56 36.80
N LYS A 292 -10.85 -8.55 37.68
CA LYS A 292 -10.00 -8.45 38.88
C LYS A 292 -8.99 -9.59 38.95
N ILE A 293 -7.72 -9.27 39.16
CA ILE A 293 -6.68 -10.28 39.35
C ILE A 293 -6.93 -10.98 40.68
N ARG A 294 -7.28 -12.27 40.65
CA ARG A 294 -7.43 -13.11 41.84
C ARG A 294 -6.07 -13.43 42.45
N GLY A 295 -5.09 -13.74 41.61
CA GLY A 295 -3.76 -14.19 41.99
C GLY A 295 -3.12 -15.01 40.87
N PHE A 296 -2.08 -15.78 41.16
CA PHE A 296 -1.44 -16.63 40.17
C PHE A 296 -2.34 -17.75 39.65
N ASP A 297 -2.15 -18.10 38.38
CA ASP A 297 -2.63 -19.37 37.85
C ASP A 297 -1.92 -20.54 38.55
N PRO A 298 -2.65 -21.51 39.12
CA PRO A 298 -2.06 -22.71 39.72
C PRO A 298 -1.13 -23.50 38.79
N LEU A 299 -1.36 -23.44 37.48
CA LEU A 299 -0.57 -24.08 36.41
C LEU A 299 0.54 -23.18 35.86
N GLY A 300 0.69 -21.95 36.38
CA GLY A 300 1.78 -21.04 36.06
C GLY A 300 3.04 -21.26 36.91
N GLY A 301 4.10 -20.51 36.61
CA GLY A 301 5.39 -20.60 37.30
C GLY A 301 5.44 -19.91 38.67
N LYS A 302 4.46 -19.04 38.98
CA LYS A 302 4.34 -18.28 40.23
C LYS A 302 5.58 -17.43 40.56
N THR A 303 6.12 -16.76 39.56
CA THR A 303 7.26 -15.84 39.66
C THR A 303 6.86 -14.42 39.29
N GLY A 304 7.47 -13.42 39.95
CA GLY A 304 7.12 -12.00 39.75
C GLY A 304 5.77 -11.63 40.39
N ASP A 305 5.00 -10.78 39.72
CA ASP A 305 3.65 -10.38 40.14
C ASP A 305 2.61 -10.90 39.14
N PRO A 306 1.44 -11.42 39.58
CA PRO A 306 0.38 -11.79 38.65
C PRO A 306 -0.09 -10.56 37.88
N TYR A 307 -0.38 -10.71 36.59
CA TYR A 307 -0.75 -9.59 35.72
C TYR A 307 -2.03 -9.84 34.92
N LEU A 308 -2.60 -8.78 34.36
CA LEU A 308 -3.58 -8.84 33.27
C LEU A 308 -3.26 -7.70 32.28
N ILE A 309 -3.06 -8.01 31.00
CA ILE A 309 -2.94 -6.98 29.96
C ILE A 309 -4.28 -6.91 29.21
N VAL A 310 -5.03 -5.83 29.43
CA VAL A 310 -6.30 -5.57 28.72
C VAL A 310 -6.03 -4.63 27.55
N ASN A 311 -6.29 -5.08 26.32
CA ASN A 311 -6.19 -4.23 25.14
C ASN A 311 -7.46 -3.39 24.99
N PHE A 312 -8.62 -4.03 24.92
CA PHE A 312 -9.93 -3.37 24.89
C PHE A 312 -11.04 -4.35 25.26
N VAL A 313 -12.22 -3.81 25.52
CA VAL A 313 -13.46 -4.57 25.72
C VAL A 313 -14.51 -4.10 24.74
N THR A 314 -15.40 -5.01 24.32
CA THR A 314 -16.46 -4.67 23.36
C THR A 314 -17.70 -5.52 23.55
N ASN A 315 -18.86 -5.00 23.15
CA ASN A 315 -20.12 -5.76 23.15
C ASN A 315 -20.30 -6.64 21.91
N ARG A 316 -19.40 -6.51 20.92
CA ARG A 316 -19.43 -7.35 19.72
C ARG A 316 -18.07 -7.41 19.07
N PHE A 317 -17.48 -8.61 19.02
CA PHE A 317 -16.19 -8.78 18.36
C PHE A 317 -16.32 -9.00 16.85
N HIS A 318 -15.70 -8.11 16.07
CA HIS A 318 -15.48 -8.27 14.63
C HIS A 318 -14.02 -8.66 14.36
N SER A 319 -13.81 -9.60 13.46
CA SER A 319 -12.50 -10.08 13.06
C SER A 319 -12.02 -9.37 11.80
N ILE A 320 -10.75 -8.99 11.77
CA ILE A 320 -10.12 -8.27 10.66
C ILE A 320 -8.93 -9.06 10.15
N MET A 321 -8.76 -9.08 8.83
CA MET A 321 -7.57 -9.60 8.17
C MET A 321 -6.96 -8.51 7.27
N ASN A 322 -5.70 -8.15 7.53
CA ASN A 322 -4.84 -7.48 6.55
C ASN A 322 -4.11 -8.58 5.76
N ALA A 323 -4.66 -8.87 4.59
CA ALA A 323 -4.07 -9.74 3.59
C ALA A 323 -3.48 -8.93 2.44
N GLY A 324 -3.07 -7.67 2.66
CA GLY A 324 -2.16 -6.99 1.74
C GLY A 324 -0.80 -7.67 1.79
N ILE A 325 0.01 -7.57 0.74
CA ILE A 325 1.44 -7.85 0.77
C ILE A 325 2.07 -6.90 -0.24
N GLY A 326 3.09 -6.16 0.16
CA GLY A 326 3.70 -5.24 -0.79
C GLY A 326 4.52 -5.96 -1.87
N GLY A 327 4.47 -5.45 -3.10
CA GLY A 327 5.04 -6.11 -4.28
C GLY A 327 4.10 -7.12 -4.94
N TRP A 328 2.89 -7.32 -4.42
CA TRP A 328 2.01 -8.42 -4.86
C TRP A 328 1.02 -8.05 -5.94
N THR A 329 1.00 -8.91 -6.96
CA THR A 329 0.03 -8.92 -8.06
C THR A 329 -1.02 -9.99 -7.82
N ALA A 330 -2.16 -9.90 -8.52
CA ALA A 330 -3.18 -10.96 -8.50
C ALA A 330 -2.60 -12.34 -8.87
N ASN A 331 -1.61 -12.39 -9.77
CA ASN A 331 -0.94 -13.64 -10.15
C ASN A 331 -0.09 -14.23 -9.04
N LEU A 332 0.60 -13.39 -8.26
CA LEU A 332 1.35 -13.84 -7.10
C LEU A 332 0.39 -14.45 -6.08
N TYR A 333 -0.73 -13.80 -5.74
CA TYR A 333 -1.73 -14.34 -4.77
C TYR A 333 -2.18 -15.76 -5.11
N LYS A 334 -2.30 -16.07 -6.40
CA LYS A 334 -2.65 -17.41 -6.89
C LYS A 334 -1.48 -18.39 -6.83
N GLY A 335 -0.27 -17.91 -7.11
CA GLY A 335 0.92 -18.73 -7.32
C GLY A 335 1.79 -18.95 -6.09
N ASP A 336 1.58 -18.22 -4.98
CA ASP A 336 2.36 -18.44 -3.76
C ASP A 336 2.15 -19.87 -3.27
N LYS A 337 3.27 -20.53 -2.96
CA LYS A 337 3.26 -21.80 -2.23
C LYS A 337 3.39 -21.59 -0.72
N GLY A 338 3.77 -20.38 -0.29
CA GLY A 338 3.79 -19.98 1.11
C GLY A 338 2.41 -19.66 1.66
N LEU A 339 2.39 -19.00 2.82
CA LEU A 339 1.18 -18.73 3.60
C LEU A 339 0.30 -17.59 3.05
N ARG A 340 0.69 -16.94 1.96
CA ARG A 340 0.08 -15.69 1.46
C ARG A 340 -0.65 -15.89 0.14
N ASN A 341 -1.50 -16.91 0.10
CA ASN A 341 -2.22 -17.27 -1.11
C ASN A 341 -3.73 -17.12 -0.97
N VAL A 342 -4.43 -17.17 -2.11
CA VAL A 342 -5.91 -17.10 -2.18
C VAL A 342 -6.58 -18.17 -1.32
N ASN A 343 -6.00 -19.36 -1.17
CA ASN A 343 -6.60 -20.41 -0.34
C ASN A 343 -6.58 -20.00 1.14
N GLY A 344 -5.45 -19.53 1.66
CA GLY A 344 -5.35 -19.03 3.03
C GLY A 344 -6.33 -17.88 3.33
N LEU A 345 -6.57 -17.03 2.33
CA LEU A 345 -7.59 -15.98 2.40
C LEU A 345 -9.01 -16.57 2.49
N CYS A 346 -9.31 -17.58 1.68
CA CYS A 346 -10.63 -18.23 1.63
C CYS A 346 -10.90 -19.13 2.85
N ASP A 347 -9.88 -19.82 3.37
CA ASP A 347 -9.95 -20.68 4.56
C ASP A 347 -10.27 -19.88 5.82
N TRP A 348 -9.90 -18.60 5.84
CA TRP A 348 -10.34 -17.65 6.84
C TRP A 348 -11.81 -17.20 6.68
N LYS A 349 -12.54 -17.69 5.67
CA LYS A 349 -14.00 -17.50 5.50
C LYS A 349 -14.48 -16.06 5.73
N PRO A 350 -13.96 -15.06 4.98
CA PRO A 350 -14.40 -13.68 5.12
C PRO A 350 -15.88 -13.51 4.73
N ASP A 351 -16.61 -12.71 5.50
CA ASP A 351 -17.95 -12.24 5.11
C ASP A 351 -17.84 -11.18 4.00
N ILE A 352 -16.84 -10.30 4.13
CA ILE A 352 -16.53 -9.22 3.20
C ILE A 352 -15.05 -9.28 2.85
N LEU A 353 -14.73 -9.22 1.56
CA LEU A 353 -13.38 -9.16 1.04
C LEU A 353 -13.20 -7.94 0.13
N PHE A 354 -12.34 -7.03 0.55
CA PHE A 354 -11.84 -5.92 -0.26
C PHE A 354 -10.59 -6.34 -1.03
N ILE A 355 -10.48 -5.97 -2.31
CA ILE A 355 -9.33 -6.29 -3.17
C ILE A 355 -8.82 -5.00 -3.83
N GLY A 356 -7.58 -4.62 -3.52
CA GLY A 356 -6.91 -3.43 -4.07
C GLY A 356 -5.50 -3.75 -4.57
N LEU A 357 -5.37 -4.08 -5.85
CA LEU A 357 -4.10 -4.53 -6.48
C LEU A 357 -3.59 -3.60 -7.59
N GLY A 358 -4.39 -2.62 -8.00
CA GLY A 358 -4.17 -1.90 -9.25
C GLY A 358 -3.25 -0.69 -9.15
N THR A 359 -2.76 -0.27 -7.98
CA THR A 359 -2.13 1.06 -7.85
C THR A 359 -0.60 1.03 -7.81
N ASN A 360 0.02 -0.04 -7.33
CA ASN A 360 1.49 -0.06 -7.20
C ASN A 360 2.20 -1.17 -7.96
N ASP A 361 1.69 -2.40 -7.97
CA ASP A 361 2.52 -3.55 -8.32
C ASP A 361 2.10 -4.24 -9.64
N ASP A 362 0.82 -4.17 -10.01
CA ASP A 362 0.31 -4.77 -11.25
C ASP A 362 0.58 -3.95 -12.53
N TRP A 363 1.13 -2.73 -12.44
CA TRP A 363 1.33 -1.87 -13.63
C TRP A 363 2.47 -2.31 -14.55
N GLU A 364 3.37 -3.18 -14.09
CA GLU A 364 4.43 -3.78 -14.92
C GLU A 364 4.02 -5.15 -15.49
N ALA A 365 3.02 -5.82 -14.91
CA ALA A 365 2.61 -7.19 -15.26
C ALA A 365 1.68 -7.24 -16.48
N GLY A 366 2.26 -7.21 -17.68
CA GLY A 366 1.53 -7.51 -18.92
C GLY A 366 0.70 -6.36 -19.50
N ASN A 367 1.11 -5.11 -19.22
CA ASN A 367 0.53 -3.92 -19.83
C ASN A 367 1.37 -3.46 -21.02
N THR A 368 0.71 -3.16 -22.14
CA THR A 368 1.37 -2.69 -23.36
C THR A 368 0.55 -1.60 -24.04
N PHE A 369 1.12 -0.99 -25.07
CA PHE A 369 0.39 -0.13 -26.00
C PHE A 369 0.08 -0.90 -27.27
N ALA A 370 -1.15 -0.78 -27.77
CA ALA A 370 -1.62 -1.48 -28.97
C ALA A 370 -1.24 -0.73 -30.26
N ALA A 371 -0.80 0.52 -30.14
CA ALA A 371 -0.38 1.36 -31.24
C ALA A 371 0.75 2.30 -30.79
N VAL A 372 1.67 2.57 -31.71
CA VAL A 372 2.78 3.51 -31.52
C VAL A 372 3.00 4.33 -32.78
N ARG A 373 3.61 5.50 -32.60
CA ARG A 373 3.99 6.45 -33.64
C ARG A 373 5.49 6.68 -33.65
N ARG A 374 6.07 6.71 -34.85
CA ARG A 374 7.47 7.07 -35.10
C ARG A 374 7.62 8.60 -35.14
N ILE A 375 8.59 9.13 -34.40
CA ILE A 375 9.05 10.52 -34.50
C ILE A 375 10.54 10.50 -34.83
N GLU A 376 10.97 11.29 -35.81
CA GLU A 376 12.36 11.33 -36.28
C GLU A 376 12.89 12.77 -36.26
N GLY A 377 14.22 12.90 -36.18
CA GLY A 377 14.88 14.20 -36.21
C GLY A 377 14.83 14.97 -34.88
N LEU A 378 14.64 14.26 -33.77
CA LEU A 378 14.70 14.85 -32.43
C LEU A 378 16.15 15.22 -32.09
N SER A 379 16.33 16.35 -31.41
CA SER A 379 17.62 16.73 -30.83
C SER A 379 17.91 15.94 -29.55
N GLU A 380 19.15 15.95 -29.08
CA GLU A 380 19.52 15.41 -27.77
C GLU A 380 18.73 16.08 -26.65
N ALA A 381 18.54 17.40 -26.76
CA ALA A 381 17.79 18.18 -25.78
C ALA A 381 16.33 17.74 -25.70
N ASP A 382 15.71 17.41 -26.83
CA ASP A 382 14.34 16.89 -26.88
C ASP A 382 14.25 15.53 -26.19
N VAL A 383 15.13 14.58 -26.55
CA VAL A 383 15.14 13.22 -25.97
C VAL A 383 15.34 13.25 -24.45
N ARG A 384 16.22 14.12 -23.94
CA ARG A 384 16.46 14.25 -22.49
C ARG A 384 15.29 14.86 -21.70
N ARG A 385 14.35 15.52 -22.39
CA ARG A 385 13.13 16.10 -21.81
C ARG A 385 11.95 15.13 -21.81
N LEU A 386 12.03 14.02 -22.56
CA LEU A 386 10.93 13.07 -22.64
C LEU A 386 10.88 12.14 -21.43
N PRO A 387 9.69 11.93 -20.84
CA PRO A 387 9.43 10.77 -19.99
C PRO A 387 9.59 9.49 -20.80
N THR A 388 10.40 8.55 -20.32
CA THR A 388 10.70 7.33 -21.08
C THR A 388 9.62 6.27 -20.97
N LEU A 389 8.66 6.42 -20.04
CA LEU A 389 7.52 5.51 -19.89
C LEU A 389 6.58 5.43 -21.08
N LEU A 390 6.67 6.36 -22.04
CA LEU A 390 5.85 6.39 -23.25
C LEU A 390 6.66 6.04 -24.52
N ILE A 391 7.98 5.89 -24.41
CA ILE A 391 8.92 5.59 -25.51
C ILE A 391 9.26 4.09 -25.62
N GLN A 392 8.64 3.39 -26.58
CA GLN A 392 8.89 1.97 -26.85
C GLN A 392 10.32 1.71 -27.36
N ASN A 393 10.83 2.62 -28.18
CA ASN A 393 12.18 2.55 -28.73
C ASN A 393 12.78 3.94 -28.83
N CYS A 394 14.07 4.07 -28.56
CA CYS A 394 14.84 5.29 -28.78
C CYS A 394 16.15 4.91 -29.48
N ARG A 395 16.39 5.48 -30.66
CA ARG A 395 17.55 5.18 -31.52
C ARG A 395 18.39 6.44 -31.70
N TYR A 396 19.71 6.26 -31.62
CA TYR A 396 20.69 7.26 -31.99
C TYR A 396 20.96 7.13 -33.49
N ASP A 397 20.59 8.14 -34.27
CA ASP A 397 20.74 8.14 -35.74
C ASP A 397 21.93 8.99 -36.20
N GLY A 398 22.55 9.74 -35.27
CA GLY A 398 23.73 10.56 -35.49
C GLY A 398 23.87 11.68 -34.46
N PRO A 399 24.90 12.53 -34.57
CA PRO A 399 25.08 13.67 -33.68
C PRO A 399 23.84 14.57 -33.67
N ASP A 400 23.30 14.81 -32.47
CA ASP A 400 22.08 15.60 -32.23
C ASP A 400 20.85 15.15 -33.06
N ARG A 401 20.79 13.86 -33.40
CA ARG A 401 19.70 13.29 -34.21
C ARG A 401 19.26 11.94 -33.67
N TYR A 402 18.01 11.90 -33.24
CA TYR A 402 17.38 10.72 -32.67
C TYR A 402 16.03 10.44 -33.31
N SER A 403 15.58 9.21 -33.10
CA SER A 403 14.23 8.81 -33.44
C SER A 403 13.63 7.94 -32.35
N VAL A 404 12.34 8.14 -32.08
CA VAL A 404 11.60 7.46 -31.03
C VAL A 404 10.33 6.83 -31.56
N ASP A 405 10.02 5.65 -31.06
CA ASP A 405 8.72 5.00 -31.25
C ASP A 405 7.93 5.27 -29.96
N THR A 406 6.91 6.13 -30.00
CA THR A 406 6.15 6.58 -28.83
C THR A 406 4.72 6.10 -28.85
N ALA A 407 4.15 5.80 -27.68
CA ALA A 407 2.74 5.51 -27.50
C ALA A 407 1.84 6.76 -27.61
N GLU A 408 2.43 7.95 -27.66
CA GLU A 408 1.71 9.20 -27.88
C GLU A 408 1.39 9.40 -29.36
N LEU A 409 0.16 9.02 -29.72
CA LEU A 409 -0.47 9.25 -31.02
C LEU A 409 -1.15 10.62 -31.03
N ILE A 410 -1.70 11.06 -32.17
CA ILE A 410 -2.44 12.33 -32.28
C ILE A 410 -3.92 12.07 -32.54
N VAL A 411 -4.78 12.83 -31.87
CA VAL A 411 -6.20 12.91 -32.19
C VAL A 411 -6.40 13.74 -33.45
N ALA A 412 -6.97 13.15 -34.50
CA ALA A 412 -7.35 13.87 -35.71
C ALA A 412 -8.70 14.58 -35.57
N ALA A 413 -9.68 13.91 -34.97
CA ALA A 413 -10.99 14.46 -34.66
C ALA A 413 -11.60 13.75 -33.45
N CYS A 414 -12.45 14.44 -32.71
CA CYS A 414 -13.05 13.92 -31.49
C CYS A 414 -14.53 14.31 -31.39
N GLU A 415 -15.36 13.33 -31.02
CA GLU A 415 -16.75 13.53 -30.62
C GLU A 415 -16.95 12.92 -29.23
N GLN A 416 -18.12 13.17 -28.63
CA GLN A 416 -18.41 12.66 -27.29
C GLN A 416 -18.24 11.15 -27.15
N ARG A 417 -18.42 10.35 -28.21
CA ARG A 417 -18.46 8.88 -28.14
C ARG A 417 -17.51 8.18 -29.11
N CYS A 418 -16.69 8.95 -29.82
CA CYS A 418 -15.69 8.40 -30.70
C CYS A 418 -14.51 9.34 -30.89
N VAL A 419 -13.38 8.75 -31.24
CA VAL A 419 -12.16 9.48 -31.57
C VAL A 419 -11.55 8.90 -32.82
N VAL A 420 -11.12 9.78 -33.72
CA VAL A 420 -10.43 9.46 -34.96
C VAL A 420 -8.96 9.75 -34.77
N LEU A 421 -8.10 8.79 -35.10
CA LEU A 421 -6.66 8.91 -34.91
C LEU A 421 -5.96 9.36 -36.19
N ASP A 422 -4.95 10.22 -36.05
CA ASP A 422 -4.01 10.52 -37.13
C ASP A 422 -3.08 9.32 -37.33
N GLY A 423 -2.98 8.84 -38.58
CA GLY A 423 -2.12 7.70 -38.93
C GLY A 423 -0.72 8.06 -39.43
N THR A 424 -0.34 9.33 -39.39
CA THR A 424 0.99 9.77 -39.79
C THR A 424 2.06 9.12 -38.91
N GLY A 425 2.86 8.22 -39.51
CA GLY A 425 3.92 7.50 -38.82
C GLY A 425 3.44 6.48 -37.77
N ALA A 426 2.16 6.12 -37.75
CA ALA A 426 1.57 5.21 -36.76
C ALA A 426 1.04 3.91 -37.38
N SER A 427 1.08 2.82 -36.62
CA SER A 427 0.43 1.54 -36.96
C SER A 427 -0.64 1.18 -35.92
N PHE A 428 -1.77 0.62 -36.41
CA PHE A 428 -2.94 0.28 -35.61
C PHE A 428 -3.39 -1.18 -35.76
N ASP A 429 -2.55 -2.04 -36.35
CA ASP A 429 -2.93 -3.41 -36.73
C ASP A 429 -3.36 -4.29 -35.55
N SER A 430 -2.97 -3.91 -34.33
CA SER A 430 -3.26 -4.67 -33.12
C SER A 430 -4.42 -4.15 -32.28
N VAL A 431 -5.02 -3.02 -32.66
CA VAL A 431 -6.12 -2.38 -31.91
C VAL A 431 -7.39 -3.23 -31.98
N LYS A 432 -8.04 -3.46 -30.84
CA LYS A 432 -9.25 -4.28 -30.75
C LYS A 432 -10.25 -3.75 -29.71
N GLN A 433 -11.46 -4.31 -29.75
CA GLN A 433 -12.44 -4.15 -28.68
C GLN A 433 -11.85 -4.59 -27.33
N GLY A 434 -12.14 -3.82 -26.27
CA GLY A 434 -11.64 -4.04 -24.92
C GLY A 434 -10.29 -3.36 -24.62
N ASP A 435 -9.57 -2.87 -25.63
CA ASP A 435 -8.44 -1.97 -25.39
C ASP A 435 -8.94 -0.64 -24.79
N LEU A 436 -8.03 0.11 -24.16
CA LEU A 436 -8.29 1.41 -23.56
C LEU A 436 -7.84 2.52 -24.49
N VAL A 437 -8.73 3.45 -24.77
CA VAL A 437 -8.39 4.76 -25.33
C VAL A 437 -8.13 5.72 -24.19
N VAL A 438 -6.98 6.39 -24.20
CA VAL A 438 -6.59 7.42 -23.23
C VAL A 438 -6.36 8.72 -23.99
N VAL A 439 -7.28 9.68 -23.86
CA VAL A 439 -7.32 10.94 -24.62
C VAL A 439 -6.88 12.10 -23.73
N GLY A 440 -6.08 13.01 -24.29
CA GLY A 440 -5.64 14.24 -23.66
C GLY A 440 -4.14 14.27 -23.38
N ASP A 441 -3.60 15.49 -23.40
CA ASP A 441 -2.22 15.73 -23.00
C ASP A 441 -2.03 15.57 -21.49
N TYR A 442 -0.95 14.92 -21.08
CA TYR A 442 -0.59 14.75 -19.68
C TYR A 442 0.69 15.52 -19.33
N TYR A 443 0.50 16.64 -18.64
CA TYR A 443 1.56 17.53 -18.17
C TYR A 443 1.62 17.58 -16.62
N GLY A 444 1.43 16.42 -15.99
CA GLY A 444 1.29 16.34 -14.53
C GLY A 444 -0.11 16.70 -14.00
N ASP A 445 -1.07 16.98 -14.88
CA ASP A 445 -2.47 17.25 -14.54
C ASP A 445 -3.39 16.14 -15.05
N ASN A 446 -3.95 15.34 -14.15
CA ASN A 446 -4.85 14.25 -14.49
C ASN A 446 -6.22 14.74 -14.98
N ARG A 447 -6.61 15.99 -14.68
CA ARG A 447 -7.94 16.52 -15.08
C ARG A 447 -8.10 16.60 -16.59
N ASN A 448 -7.02 16.70 -17.35
CA ASN A 448 -7.08 16.76 -18.81
C ASN A 448 -7.21 15.38 -19.47
N VAL A 449 -6.84 14.31 -18.76
CA VAL A 449 -6.73 12.97 -19.30
C VAL A 449 -8.01 12.18 -19.00
N GLN A 450 -8.61 11.60 -20.03
CA GLN A 450 -9.77 10.73 -19.91
C GLN A 450 -9.48 9.36 -20.51
N SER A 451 -9.98 8.30 -19.87
CA SER A 451 -9.82 6.91 -20.34
C SER A 451 -11.18 6.31 -20.66
N ARG A 452 -11.30 5.54 -21.74
CA ARG A 452 -12.52 4.84 -22.15
C ARG A 452 -12.19 3.45 -22.69
N LEU A 453 -13.06 2.48 -22.44
CA LEU A 453 -12.97 1.15 -23.05
C LEU A 453 -13.49 1.22 -24.49
N ILE A 454 -12.70 0.70 -25.44
CA ILE A 454 -13.10 0.58 -26.84
C ILE A 454 -14.21 -0.47 -26.93
N GLU A 455 -15.39 -0.03 -27.36
CA GLU A 455 -16.51 -0.90 -27.71
C GLU A 455 -16.34 -1.46 -29.11
N SER A 456 -15.91 -0.63 -30.06
CA SER A 456 -15.64 -1.05 -31.45
C SER A 456 -14.51 -0.24 -32.07
N TRP A 457 -13.74 -0.89 -32.93
CA TRP A 457 -12.66 -0.28 -33.71
C TRP A 457 -12.94 -0.41 -35.20
N ASP A 458 -12.90 0.71 -35.92
CA ASP A 458 -12.95 0.75 -37.38
C ASP A 458 -11.53 1.04 -37.92
N PRO A 459 -10.86 0.05 -38.54
CA PRO A 459 -9.50 0.22 -39.04
C PRO A 459 -9.41 1.09 -40.29
N ASP A 460 -10.47 1.17 -41.10
CA ASP A 460 -10.46 1.93 -42.36
C ASP A 460 -10.49 3.43 -42.07
N THR A 461 -11.31 3.83 -41.09
CA THR A 461 -11.41 5.22 -40.64
C THR A 461 -10.50 5.55 -39.46
N ARG A 462 -9.88 4.52 -38.84
CA ARG A 462 -9.09 4.62 -37.60
C ARG A 462 -9.90 5.21 -36.45
N THR A 463 -11.15 4.77 -36.33
CA THR A 463 -12.11 5.29 -35.36
C THR A 463 -12.31 4.31 -34.22
N ALA A 464 -12.03 4.75 -32.99
CA ALA A 464 -12.44 4.05 -31.78
C ALA A 464 -13.77 4.61 -31.28
N ARG A 465 -14.73 3.73 -30.98
CA ARG A 465 -16.03 4.08 -30.38
C ARG A 465 -16.16 3.51 -28.98
N PHE A 466 -16.87 4.21 -28.11
CA PHE A 466 -17.02 3.83 -26.71
C PHE A 466 -18.39 4.22 -26.12
N THR A 467 -18.83 3.49 -25.10
CA THR A 467 -20.16 3.63 -24.48
C THR A 467 -20.26 4.71 -23.41
N GLU A 468 -19.16 5.08 -22.76
CA GLU A 468 -19.13 6.16 -21.79
C GLU A 468 -18.62 7.43 -22.49
N PRO A 469 -19.40 8.54 -22.54
CA PRO A 469 -18.99 9.69 -23.33
C PRO A 469 -17.78 10.41 -22.72
N LEU A 470 -16.97 11.07 -23.53
CA LEU A 470 -16.01 12.08 -23.08
C LEU A 470 -16.76 13.30 -22.54
N GLU A 471 -16.23 13.90 -21.48
CA GLU A 471 -16.79 15.09 -20.86
C GLU A 471 -15.84 16.29 -21.02
N PRO A 472 -16.35 17.53 -21.14
CA PRO A 472 -15.53 18.72 -21.00
C PRO A 472 -14.71 18.70 -19.71
N THR A 473 -13.48 19.22 -19.77
CA THR A 473 -12.60 19.35 -18.60
C THR A 473 -12.21 20.81 -18.39
N PRO A 474 -11.69 21.18 -17.20
CA PRO A 474 -11.20 22.54 -16.97
C PRO A 474 -10.06 22.97 -17.91
N LEU A 475 -9.31 22.01 -18.49
CA LEU A 475 -8.19 22.29 -19.41
C LEU A 475 -8.57 22.13 -20.89
N THR A 476 -9.58 21.31 -21.18
CA THR A 476 -10.13 21.09 -22.52
C THR A 476 -11.65 21.24 -22.44
N PRO A 477 -12.17 22.48 -22.51
CA PRO A 477 -13.57 22.80 -22.23
C PRO A 477 -14.54 22.41 -23.36
N HIS A 478 -14.03 22.16 -24.56
CA HIS A 478 -14.80 21.67 -25.69
C HIS A 478 -14.23 20.34 -26.18
N ILE A 479 -15.09 19.40 -26.58
CA ILE A 479 -14.65 18.04 -26.93
C ILE A 479 -13.80 18.06 -28.20
N GLU A 480 -14.13 18.93 -29.15
CA GLU A 480 -13.39 19.18 -30.37
C GLU A 480 -11.96 19.68 -30.11
N ASP A 481 -11.70 20.34 -28.98
CA ASP A 481 -10.37 20.85 -28.60
C ASP A 481 -9.39 19.72 -28.20
N TYR A 482 -9.86 18.47 -28.12
CA TYR A 482 -8.97 17.31 -28.06
C TYR A 482 -8.26 17.05 -29.39
N ALA A 483 -8.76 17.57 -30.51
CA ALA A 483 -8.06 17.48 -31.80
C ALA A 483 -6.67 18.14 -31.71
N GLY A 484 -5.65 17.41 -32.16
CA GLY A 484 -4.25 17.82 -32.02
C GLY A 484 -3.57 17.45 -30.69
N GLN A 485 -4.33 17.05 -29.66
CA GLN A 485 -3.76 16.53 -28.42
C GLN A 485 -3.33 15.06 -28.54
N ALA A 486 -2.60 14.58 -27.53
CA ALA A 486 -2.17 13.21 -27.43
C ALA A 486 -3.33 12.22 -27.22
N ILE A 487 -3.23 11.06 -27.86
CA ILE A 487 -4.04 9.87 -27.56
C ILE A 487 -3.14 8.65 -27.45
N ARG A 488 -3.49 7.73 -26.55
CA ARG A 488 -2.78 6.46 -26.36
C ARG A 488 -3.79 5.33 -26.44
N ILE A 489 -3.44 4.23 -27.10
CA ILE A 489 -4.24 3.00 -27.06
C ILE A 489 -3.50 1.96 -26.22
N LYS A 490 -4.02 1.67 -25.04
CA LYS A 490 -3.38 0.83 -24.02
C LYS A 490 -4.12 -0.49 -23.84
N ARG A 491 -3.38 -1.56 -23.56
CA ARG A 491 -3.89 -2.88 -23.24
C ARG A 491 -3.47 -3.29 -21.84
N VAL A 492 -4.42 -3.83 -21.07
CA VAL A 492 -4.22 -4.31 -19.69
C VAL A 492 -4.76 -5.73 -19.47
N ASP A 493 -4.83 -6.53 -20.54
CA ASP A 493 -5.36 -7.90 -20.54
C ASP A 493 -4.68 -8.81 -19.49
N GLY A 494 -3.39 -8.60 -19.23
CA GLY A 494 -2.63 -9.33 -18.21
C GLY A 494 -3.21 -9.13 -16.81
N PHE A 495 -3.45 -7.86 -16.43
CA PHE A 495 -4.10 -7.50 -15.18
C PHE A 495 -5.54 -8.02 -15.10
N VAL A 496 -6.35 -7.80 -16.15
CA VAL A 496 -7.74 -8.26 -16.22
C VAL A 496 -7.81 -9.77 -15.99
N THR A 497 -7.05 -10.54 -16.76
CA THR A 497 -7.03 -12.00 -16.68
C THR A 497 -6.61 -12.49 -15.29
N ALA A 498 -5.61 -11.85 -14.68
CA ALA A 498 -5.11 -12.24 -13.36
C ALA A 498 -6.16 -11.98 -12.27
N LEU A 499 -6.76 -10.79 -12.27
CA LEU A 499 -7.79 -10.42 -11.30
C LEU A 499 -9.03 -11.30 -11.45
N GLU A 500 -9.55 -11.48 -12.65
CA GLU A 500 -10.71 -12.33 -12.94
C GLU A 500 -10.54 -13.77 -12.46
N ARG A 501 -9.34 -14.34 -12.64
CA ARG A 501 -9.02 -15.68 -12.14
C ARG A 501 -9.02 -15.72 -10.62
N MET A 502 -8.42 -14.72 -9.96
CA MET A 502 -8.47 -14.61 -8.50
C MET A 502 -9.91 -14.53 -8.01
N LEU A 503 -10.76 -13.71 -8.64
CA LEU A 503 -12.18 -13.59 -8.30
C LEU A 503 -12.94 -14.92 -8.50
N ALA A 504 -12.68 -15.63 -9.59
CA ALA A 504 -13.29 -16.94 -9.85
C ALA A 504 -12.90 -17.99 -8.79
N MET A 505 -11.62 -18.01 -8.37
CA MET A 505 -11.15 -18.88 -7.30
C MET A 505 -11.85 -18.58 -5.97
N ILE A 506 -11.94 -17.31 -5.60
CA ILE A 506 -12.63 -16.89 -4.37
C ILE A 506 -14.12 -17.26 -4.42
N ARG A 507 -14.81 -17.01 -5.53
CA ARG A 507 -16.23 -17.39 -5.68
C ARG A 507 -16.44 -18.90 -5.58
N THR A 508 -15.47 -19.69 -6.00
CA THR A 508 -15.53 -21.16 -5.92
C THR A 508 -15.28 -21.64 -4.49
N ALA A 509 -14.24 -21.13 -3.82
CA ALA A 509 -13.85 -21.57 -2.48
C ALA A 509 -14.75 -20.99 -1.37
N SER A 510 -15.22 -19.75 -1.54
CA SER A 510 -16.00 -19.00 -0.56
C SER A 510 -17.18 -18.27 -1.21
N PRO A 511 -18.21 -19.01 -1.68
CA PRO A 511 -19.33 -18.43 -2.45
C PRO A 511 -20.15 -17.39 -1.69
N ALA A 512 -20.20 -17.49 -0.35
CA ALA A 512 -20.92 -16.54 0.51
C ALA A 512 -20.18 -15.20 0.72
N THR A 513 -18.88 -15.13 0.40
CA THR A 513 -18.09 -13.92 0.59
C THR A 513 -18.56 -12.82 -0.35
N ARG A 514 -18.78 -11.63 0.21
CA ARG A 514 -19.12 -10.44 -0.56
C ARG A 514 -17.85 -9.74 -1.00
N LEU A 515 -17.75 -9.46 -2.29
CA LEU A 515 -16.53 -8.91 -2.89
C LEU A 515 -16.66 -7.41 -3.06
N ALA A 516 -15.57 -6.69 -2.82
CA ALA A 516 -15.42 -5.28 -3.12
C ALA A 516 -14.09 -5.03 -3.84
N LEU A 517 -14.10 -4.27 -4.94
CA LEU A 517 -12.90 -3.89 -5.69
C LEU A 517 -12.56 -2.43 -5.43
N ILE A 518 -11.32 -2.18 -5.02
CA ILE A 518 -10.81 -0.84 -4.77
C ILE A 518 -10.15 -0.32 -6.07
N GLU A 519 -10.60 0.84 -6.53
CA GLU A 519 -9.97 1.53 -7.66
C GLU A 519 -8.53 1.96 -7.35
N THR A 520 -7.84 2.48 -8.37
CA THR A 520 -6.47 2.94 -8.20
C THR A 520 -6.37 4.34 -7.60
N GLY A 521 -5.21 4.65 -7.03
CA GLY A 521 -4.84 6.02 -6.67
C GLY A 521 -4.66 6.95 -7.87
N LEU A 522 -4.47 8.25 -7.59
CA LEU A 522 -4.21 9.29 -8.59
C LEU A 522 -2.72 9.33 -8.95
N SER A 523 -2.30 8.45 -9.85
CA SER A 523 -0.90 8.26 -10.20
C SER A 523 -0.31 9.40 -11.04
N ASN A 524 1.02 9.53 -11.02
CA ASN A 524 1.75 10.27 -12.03
C ASN A 524 2.04 9.36 -13.25
N TYR A 525 1.48 9.69 -14.42
CA TYR A 525 1.62 8.84 -15.61
C TYR A 525 3.02 8.82 -16.22
N ASN A 526 3.90 9.74 -15.79
CA ASN A 526 5.33 9.74 -16.15
C ASN A 526 6.17 8.83 -15.25
N THR A 527 5.60 8.29 -14.18
CA THR A 527 6.25 7.32 -13.28
C THR A 527 5.55 5.97 -13.22
N ARG A 528 4.25 5.90 -13.56
CA ARG A 528 3.45 4.65 -13.52
C ARG A 528 2.41 4.61 -14.64
N LEU A 529 2.35 3.49 -15.38
CA LEU A 529 1.38 3.30 -16.46
C LEU A 529 0.01 2.85 -15.94
N LEU A 530 -0.68 3.69 -15.17
CA LEU A 530 -1.97 3.35 -14.52
C LEU A 530 -3.20 3.97 -15.19
N MET A 531 -3.01 4.69 -16.29
CA MET A 531 -4.10 5.18 -17.15
C MET A 531 -5.06 4.04 -17.52
N GLY A 532 -6.37 4.25 -17.37
CA GLY A 532 -7.42 3.30 -17.72
C GLY A 532 -7.68 2.16 -16.73
N TYR A 533 -6.90 2.04 -15.66
CA TYR A 533 -7.15 1.05 -14.61
C TYR A 533 -8.49 1.27 -13.88
N PRO A 534 -8.87 2.49 -13.46
CA PRO A 534 -10.15 2.73 -12.81
C PRO A 534 -11.33 2.24 -13.67
N GLU A 535 -11.32 2.50 -14.97
CA GLU A 535 -12.37 2.10 -15.91
C GLU A 535 -12.49 0.57 -16.00
N VAL A 536 -11.35 -0.12 -16.07
CA VAL A 536 -11.31 -1.59 -16.12
C VAL A 536 -11.78 -2.20 -14.81
N ILE A 537 -11.38 -1.65 -13.66
CA ILE A 537 -11.82 -2.14 -12.35
C ILE A 537 -13.33 -1.95 -12.19
N ARG A 538 -13.89 -0.82 -12.64
CA ARG A 538 -15.36 -0.58 -12.68
C ARG A 538 -16.07 -1.62 -13.52
N ASP A 539 -15.56 -1.90 -14.72
CA ASP A 539 -16.14 -2.91 -15.61
C ASP A 539 -16.11 -4.32 -14.98
N ILE A 540 -14.96 -4.74 -14.44
CA ILE A 540 -14.82 -6.02 -13.74
C ILE A 540 -15.77 -6.09 -12.54
N ALA A 541 -15.84 -5.03 -11.71
CA ALA A 541 -16.73 -4.99 -10.56
C ALA A 541 -18.19 -5.22 -10.96
N LYS A 542 -18.64 -4.55 -12.03
CA LYS A 542 -19.98 -4.73 -12.59
C LYS A 542 -20.20 -6.16 -13.08
N ARG A 543 -19.27 -6.73 -13.85
CA ARG A 543 -19.39 -8.10 -14.42
C ARG A 543 -19.41 -9.19 -13.35
N TYR A 544 -18.70 -8.99 -12.24
CA TYR A 544 -18.61 -9.96 -11.13
C TYR A 544 -19.59 -9.69 -9.97
N GLY A 545 -20.46 -8.68 -10.11
CA GLY A 545 -21.37 -8.26 -9.04
C GLY A 545 -20.66 -7.88 -7.75
N ALA A 546 -19.44 -7.33 -7.85
CA ALA A 546 -18.66 -6.84 -6.73
C ALA A 546 -19.02 -5.38 -6.42
N GLU A 547 -18.92 -4.99 -5.16
CA GLU A 547 -19.06 -3.60 -4.75
C GLU A 547 -17.86 -2.78 -5.24
N LEU A 548 -18.10 -1.63 -5.85
CA LEU A 548 -17.04 -0.73 -6.25
C LEU A 548 -16.67 0.23 -5.10
N VAL A 549 -15.39 0.30 -4.77
CA VAL A 549 -14.82 1.33 -3.89
C VAL A 549 -14.13 2.38 -4.75
N ASN A 550 -14.87 3.42 -5.11
CA ASN A 550 -14.40 4.52 -5.97
C ASN A 550 -13.48 5.46 -5.20
N VAL A 551 -12.17 5.34 -5.41
CA VAL A 551 -11.15 6.21 -4.78
C VAL A 551 -10.57 7.24 -5.74
N TYR A 552 -10.51 6.96 -7.05
CA TYR A 552 -9.81 7.81 -8.01
C TYR A 552 -10.44 9.20 -8.12
N ARG A 553 -11.77 9.27 -8.30
CA ARG A 553 -12.47 10.56 -8.47
C ARG A 553 -12.44 11.41 -7.20
N PRO A 554 -12.71 10.87 -5.99
CA PRO A 554 -12.52 11.61 -4.74
C PRO A 554 -11.09 12.11 -4.50
N LEU A 555 -10.06 11.32 -4.84
CA LEU A 555 -8.65 11.76 -4.76
C LEU A 555 -8.36 12.91 -5.71
N MET A 556 -8.83 12.80 -6.96
CA MET A 556 -8.70 13.86 -7.94
C MET A 556 -9.36 15.14 -7.43
N GLN A 557 -10.62 15.08 -6.99
CA GLN A 557 -11.31 16.24 -6.44
C GLN A 557 -10.52 16.87 -5.29
N TRP A 558 -10.16 16.09 -4.27
CA TRP A 558 -9.40 16.60 -3.14
C TRP A 558 -8.07 17.25 -3.56
N GLN A 559 -7.30 16.60 -4.44
CA GLN A 559 -5.98 17.07 -4.86
C GLN A 559 -6.02 18.42 -5.59
N TYR A 560 -7.08 18.67 -6.36
CA TYR A 560 -7.25 19.91 -7.14
C TYR A 560 -8.09 20.97 -6.42
N GLU A 561 -8.60 20.69 -5.22
CA GLU A 561 -9.22 21.66 -4.30
C GLU A 561 -8.22 22.20 -3.25
N GLN A 562 -7.00 21.67 -3.22
CA GLN A 562 -5.98 22.13 -2.26
C GLN A 562 -5.54 23.58 -2.51
N PRO A 563 -5.16 24.33 -1.47
CA PRO A 563 -4.66 25.70 -1.59
C PRO A 563 -3.47 25.83 -2.55
N LEU A 564 -3.42 26.96 -3.24
CA LEU A 564 -2.34 27.35 -4.17
C LEU A 564 -1.31 28.22 -3.45
N ASP A 565 -0.66 27.68 -2.42
CA ASP A 565 0.24 28.40 -1.52
C ASP A 565 1.74 28.18 -1.82
N PHE A 566 2.07 27.41 -2.86
CA PHE A 566 3.45 27.27 -3.33
C PHE A 566 3.73 28.17 -4.54
N GLN A 567 4.41 29.29 -4.30
CA GLN A 567 4.72 30.30 -5.32
C GLN A 567 5.93 29.89 -6.17
N GLY A 568 5.78 30.01 -7.48
CA GLY A 568 6.84 29.86 -8.49
C GLY A 568 7.26 31.18 -9.12
N TYR A 569 8.48 31.19 -9.64
CA TYR A 569 9.08 32.33 -10.35
C TYR A 569 9.62 31.89 -11.70
N ILE A 570 9.57 32.79 -12.69
CA ILE A 570 9.99 32.53 -14.08
C ILE A 570 11.50 32.70 -14.30
N GLY A 571 12.26 32.79 -13.20
CA GLY A 571 13.70 33.03 -13.15
C GLY A 571 14.18 33.29 -11.72
N PRO A 572 15.50 33.31 -11.49
CA PRO A 572 16.08 33.53 -10.16
C PRO A 572 15.79 34.94 -9.62
N GLY A 573 15.91 35.13 -8.31
CA GLY A 573 15.73 36.46 -7.68
C GLY A 573 14.29 36.95 -7.76
N GLU A 574 13.33 36.02 -7.64
CA GLU A 574 11.89 36.31 -7.64
C GLU A 574 11.37 36.96 -8.94
N GLN A 575 11.94 36.61 -10.09
CA GLN A 575 11.54 37.16 -11.37
C GLN A 575 10.08 36.80 -11.72
N GLN A 576 9.26 37.82 -12.02
CA GLN A 576 7.85 37.70 -12.44
C GLN A 576 7.53 38.49 -13.71
N ARG A 577 8.51 39.13 -14.34
CA ARG A 577 8.29 39.95 -15.54
C ARG A 577 8.70 39.19 -16.80
N SER A 578 7.75 39.05 -17.73
CA SER A 578 7.98 38.44 -19.04
C SER A 578 9.11 39.15 -19.78
N GLY A 579 10.02 38.37 -20.35
CA GLY A 579 10.98 38.82 -21.37
C GLY A 579 10.47 38.73 -22.81
N GLY A 580 9.24 38.25 -23.06
CA GLY A 580 8.72 37.96 -24.40
C GLY A 580 9.05 36.56 -24.95
N SER A 581 9.54 35.66 -24.10
CA SER A 581 9.88 34.28 -24.44
C SER A 581 8.64 33.37 -24.40
N SER A 582 8.59 32.37 -25.28
CA SER A 582 7.56 31.32 -25.21
C SER A 582 7.78 30.32 -24.08
N GLU A 583 8.97 30.32 -23.46
CA GLU A 583 9.34 29.39 -22.40
C GLU A 583 10.07 30.08 -21.26
N TYR A 584 9.75 29.69 -20.03
CA TYR A 584 10.41 30.15 -18.81
C TYR A 584 10.75 28.97 -17.90
N PRO A 585 11.93 28.94 -17.26
CA PRO A 585 12.18 28.02 -16.16
C PRO A 585 11.25 28.34 -14.99
N LEU A 586 10.85 27.33 -14.22
CA LEU A 586 10.08 27.51 -13.00
C LEU A 586 10.92 27.16 -11.79
N VAL A 587 11.21 28.18 -10.98
CA VAL A 587 12.11 28.09 -9.84
C VAL A 587 11.53 28.67 -8.56
N THR A 588 12.07 28.26 -7.44
CA THR A 588 11.88 28.86 -6.11
C THR A 588 12.66 30.18 -5.98
N PRO A 589 12.45 31.00 -4.92
CA PRO A 589 13.17 32.28 -4.74
C PRO A 589 14.71 32.15 -4.79
N ASP A 590 15.24 31.04 -4.26
CA ASP A 590 16.66 30.70 -4.25
C ASP A 590 17.17 30.07 -5.56
N GLY A 591 16.32 29.98 -6.59
CA GLY A 591 16.69 29.54 -7.93
C GLY A 591 16.72 28.02 -8.15
N ARG A 592 16.21 27.21 -7.21
CA ARG A 592 16.06 25.76 -7.39
C ARG A 592 14.81 25.43 -8.21
N ASP A 593 14.82 24.33 -8.95
CA ASP A 593 13.63 23.81 -9.62
C ASP A 593 12.49 23.57 -8.61
N MET A 594 11.27 23.98 -8.96
CA MET A 594 10.12 23.88 -8.04
C MET A 594 9.78 22.45 -7.64
N ALA A 595 9.76 21.50 -8.58
CA ALA A 595 9.40 20.11 -8.30
C ALA A 595 10.51 19.41 -7.51
N GLU A 596 11.78 19.72 -7.82
CA GLU A 596 12.92 19.23 -7.06
C GLU A 596 12.94 19.77 -5.62
N ALA A 597 12.59 21.05 -5.42
CA ALA A 597 12.57 21.68 -4.10
C ALA A 597 11.62 20.98 -3.13
N VAL A 598 10.47 20.50 -3.62
CA VAL A 598 9.50 19.75 -2.82
C VAL A 598 9.72 18.22 -2.85
N ARG A 599 10.51 17.73 -3.81
CA ARG A 599 10.84 16.30 -4.03
C ARG A 599 9.65 15.42 -4.41
N TYR A 600 8.70 15.96 -5.16
CA TYR A 600 7.60 15.19 -5.74
C TYR A 600 6.93 15.94 -6.91
N GLN A 601 6.10 15.24 -7.68
CA GLN A 601 5.28 15.87 -8.72
C GLN A 601 4.29 16.88 -8.12
N LEU A 602 4.47 18.17 -8.44
CA LEU A 602 3.54 19.24 -8.11
C LEU A 602 2.27 19.16 -8.98
N ARG A 603 1.15 19.59 -8.41
CA ARG A 603 -0.19 19.53 -9.00
C ARG A 603 -0.98 20.79 -8.67
N ASN A 604 -2.15 20.90 -9.30
CA ASN A 604 -3.06 22.04 -9.17
C ASN A 604 -2.34 23.35 -9.48
N TRP A 605 -1.96 23.57 -10.73
CA TRP A 605 -1.26 24.77 -11.14
C TRP A 605 -2.24 25.91 -11.45
N SER A 606 -1.78 27.14 -11.22
CA SER A 606 -2.38 28.39 -11.68
C SER A 606 -1.30 29.27 -12.29
N VAL A 607 -1.58 29.85 -13.45
CA VAL A 607 -0.69 30.75 -14.18
C VAL A 607 -1.49 31.97 -14.56
N ARG A 608 -1.19 33.11 -13.93
CA ARG A 608 -1.87 34.37 -14.21
C ARG A 608 -0.98 35.33 -14.96
N ILE A 609 -1.50 35.89 -16.05
CA ILE A 609 -0.86 36.93 -16.85
C ILE A 609 -1.62 38.23 -16.62
N ASP A 610 -0.96 39.21 -16.00
CA ASP A 610 -1.57 40.48 -15.58
C ASP A 610 -2.89 40.27 -14.81
N GLY A 611 -2.90 39.27 -13.92
CA GLY A 611 -4.05 38.91 -13.08
C GLY A 611 -5.09 37.99 -13.74
N ARG A 612 -4.95 37.62 -15.02
CA ARG A 612 -5.88 36.72 -15.72
C ARG A 612 -5.36 35.30 -15.77
N GLU A 613 -6.16 34.34 -15.33
CA GLU A 613 -5.83 32.91 -15.40
C GLU A 613 -5.65 32.45 -16.85
N LYS A 614 -4.58 31.70 -17.09
CA LYS A 614 -4.15 31.21 -18.41
C LYS A 614 -3.69 29.76 -18.39
N TYR A 615 -3.59 29.10 -17.23
CA TYR A 615 -3.22 27.69 -17.20
C TYR A 615 -4.28 26.83 -17.92
N GLY A 616 -3.84 26.03 -18.91
CA GLY A 616 -4.73 25.28 -19.79
C GLY A 616 -5.30 26.10 -20.96
N ASP A 617 -5.18 27.42 -20.95
CA ASP A 617 -5.56 28.31 -22.06
C ASP A 617 -4.31 28.95 -22.68
N GLY A 618 -3.67 28.20 -23.58
CA GLY A 618 -2.48 28.66 -24.30
C GLY A 618 -1.17 28.61 -23.52
N CYS A 619 -1.19 28.10 -22.28
CA CYS A 619 0.03 27.76 -21.55
C CYS A 619 -0.12 26.49 -20.70
N ARG A 620 1.02 25.85 -20.41
CA ARG A 620 1.14 24.60 -19.64
C ARG A 620 2.46 24.53 -18.88
N ILE A 621 2.56 23.60 -17.94
CA ILE A 621 3.79 23.30 -17.22
C ILE A 621 4.38 21.99 -17.73
N GLU A 622 5.59 22.02 -18.27
CA GLU A 622 6.35 20.82 -18.66
C GLU A 622 7.39 20.46 -17.59
N GLY A 623 7.86 19.21 -17.60
CA GLY A 623 8.84 18.70 -16.63
C GLY A 623 8.20 18.06 -15.39
N GLY A 624 8.95 18.04 -14.29
CA GLY A 624 8.56 17.40 -13.04
C GLY A 624 9.16 16.00 -12.85
N TYR A 625 8.54 15.21 -11.96
CA TYR A 625 9.04 13.89 -11.58
C TYR A 625 8.66 12.84 -12.63
N ALA A 626 9.63 12.09 -13.13
CA ALA A 626 9.44 11.11 -14.19
C ALA A 626 10.47 9.98 -14.13
N LEU A 627 10.15 8.87 -14.79
CA LEU A 627 11.18 7.95 -15.27
C LEU A 627 11.79 8.55 -16.55
N ALA A 628 13.10 8.77 -16.56
CA ALA A 628 13.80 9.38 -17.69
C ALA A 628 15.27 8.93 -17.78
N PHE A 629 15.95 9.22 -18.89
CA PHE A 629 17.40 8.95 -19.01
C PHE A 629 18.19 9.64 -17.90
N LEU A 630 19.15 8.95 -17.29
CA LEU A 630 19.95 9.46 -16.17
C LEU A 630 20.85 10.64 -16.62
N PRO A 631 21.10 11.62 -15.72
CA PRO A 631 22.07 12.68 -15.99
C PRO A 631 23.46 12.09 -16.28
N GLY A 632 24.18 12.67 -17.23
CA GLY A 632 25.52 12.20 -17.62
C GLY A 632 25.54 10.94 -18.49
N THR A 633 24.38 10.38 -18.87
CA THR A 633 24.33 9.36 -19.93
C THR A 633 24.87 9.97 -21.23
N GLU A 634 25.89 9.35 -21.82
CA GLU A 634 26.50 9.82 -23.08
C GLU A 634 25.46 9.87 -24.22
N PRO A 635 25.56 10.82 -25.17
CA PRO A 635 24.59 11.02 -26.24
C PRO A 635 24.28 9.73 -27.03
N GLU A 636 25.30 9.00 -27.45
CA GLU A 636 25.16 7.76 -28.23
C GLU A 636 24.49 6.64 -27.42
N GLN A 637 24.44 6.80 -26.10
CA GLN A 637 23.84 5.84 -25.18
C GLN A 637 22.39 6.17 -24.82
N LEU A 638 21.81 7.27 -25.28
CA LEU A 638 20.39 7.61 -25.11
C LEU A 638 19.49 6.70 -25.97
N THR A 639 19.49 5.41 -25.65
CA THR A 639 18.85 4.36 -26.43
C THR A 639 17.99 3.44 -25.57
N ILE A 640 16.86 3.03 -26.14
CA ILE A 640 15.90 2.08 -25.56
C ILE A 640 15.60 1.06 -26.66
N THR A 641 15.90 -0.21 -26.40
CA THR A 641 15.74 -1.30 -27.37
C THR A 641 14.68 -2.33 -26.98
N ASP A 642 14.33 -2.40 -25.70
CA ASP A 642 13.22 -3.20 -25.18
C ASP A 642 12.39 -2.35 -24.21
N TRP A 643 11.10 -2.34 -24.45
CA TRP A 643 10.11 -1.69 -23.61
C TRP A 643 9.83 -2.47 -22.32
N ASN A 644 9.89 -3.80 -22.40
CA ASN A 644 9.71 -4.70 -21.29
C ASN A 644 11.00 -4.68 -20.45
N GLY A 645 10.91 -4.32 -19.16
CA GLY A 645 12.09 -4.21 -18.29
C GLY A 645 12.75 -2.84 -18.27
N ARG A 646 12.04 -1.77 -18.66
CA ARG A 646 12.49 -0.37 -18.51
C ARG A 646 12.97 0.01 -17.10
N GLY A 647 12.40 -0.58 -16.05
CA GLY A 647 12.88 -0.41 -14.67
C GLY A 647 14.29 -1.00 -14.44
N ARG A 648 14.73 -1.90 -15.33
CA ARG A 648 16.03 -2.57 -15.31
C ARG A 648 17.01 -1.98 -16.34
N ASN A 649 16.61 -0.99 -17.13
CA ASN A 649 17.52 -0.31 -18.04
C ASN A 649 18.45 0.59 -17.20
N PRO A 650 19.77 0.31 -17.13
CA PRO A 650 20.68 1.03 -16.24
C PRO A 650 20.86 2.51 -16.63
N LYS A 651 20.42 2.91 -17.82
CA LYS A 651 20.51 4.27 -18.34
C LYS A 651 19.30 5.13 -17.97
N VAL A 652 18.26 4.53 -17.39
CA VAL A 652 16.99 5.17 -17.09
C VAL A 652 16.73 5.07 -15.59
N GLY A 653 16.20 6.13 -14.98
CA GLY A 653 15.86 6.14 -13.57
C GLY A 653 14.87 7.23 -13.20
N TYR A 654 14.31 7.13 -12.00
CA TYR A 654 13.42 8.16 -11.48
C TYR A 654 14.20 9.43 -11.18
N ARG A 655 13.80 10.56 -11.77
CA ARG A 655 14.43 11.86 -11.56
C ARG A 655 13.46 13.01 -11.82
N PHE A 656 13.93 14.23 -11.57
CA PHE A 656 13.25 15.46 -11.99
C PHE A 656 13.77 15.91 -13.36
N ILE A 657 12.83 16.15 -14.29
CA ILE A 657 13.06 16.91 -15.50
C ILE A 657 12.76 18.38 -15.14
N PRO A 658 13.64 19.35 -15.45
CA PRO A 658 13.43 20.74 -15.08
C PRO A 658 12.05 21.27 -15.50
N SER A 659 11.36 21.88 -14.55
CA SER A 659 10.03 22.42 -14.68
C SER A 659 10.05 23.71 -15.50
N ARG A 660 9.14 23.84 -16.47
CA ARG A 660 9.07 24.99 -17.37
C ARG A 660 7.63 25.42 -17.59
N LEU A 661 7.40 26.72 -17.62
CA LEU A 661 6.18 27.30 -18.16
C LEU A 661 6.35 27.47 -19.67
N VAL A 662 5.45 26.87 -20.44
CA VAL A 662 5.46 26.89 -21.90
C VAL A 662 4.18 27.52 -22.41
N PHE A 663 4.31 28.56 -23.24
CA PHE A 663 3.22 29.19 -23.96
C PHE A 663 3.13 28.59 -25.35
N THR A 664 2.01 27.92 -25.65
CA THR A 664 1.73 27.32 -26.95
C THR A 664 1.05 28.30 -27.92
N ARG A 665 0.46 29.38 -27.38
CA ARG A 665 -0.07 30.54 -28.09
C ARG A 665 -0.07 31.75 -27.14
N ASP A 666 -0.37 32.93 -27.66
CA ASP A 666 -0.52 34.15 -26.86
C ASP A 666 0.66 34.45 -25.93
N VAL A 667 1.90 34.36 -26.47
CA VAL A 667 3.13 34.60 -25.72
C VAL A 667 3.08 35.99 -25.04
N PRO A 668 3.27 36.09 -23.71
CA PRO A 668 3.15 37.36 -23.00
C PRO A 668 4.21 38.37 -23.47
N PRO A 669 3.82 39.62 -23.78
CA PRO A 669 4.78 40.63 -24.23
C PRO A 669 5.79 40.97 -23.13
N PRO A 670 6.96 41.52 -23.48
CA PRO A 670 7.94 41.99 -22.51
C PRO A 670 7.30 42.96 -21.48
N GLY A 671 7.55 42.71 -20.19
CA GLY A 671 7.02 43.51 -19.08
C GLY A 671 5.70 43.01 -18.47
N ALA A 672 4.96 42.14 -19.15
CA ALA A 672 3.76 41.50 -18.60
C ALA A 672 4.09 40.76 -17.28
N ARG A 673 3.19 40.84 -16.29
CA ARG A 673 3.36 40.12 -15.02
C ARG A 673 2.93 38.67 -15.19
N ILE A 674 3.80 37.73 -14.83
CA ILE A 674 3.53 36.30 -14.78
C ILE A 674 3.56 35.85 -13.33
N GLU A 675 2.43 35.36 -12.82
CA GLU A 675 2.28 34.82 -11.47
C GLU A 675 1.99 33.32 -11.58
N VAL A 676 2.87 32.49 -11.04
CA VAL A 676 2.73 31.02 -11.07
C VAL A 676 2.58 30.50 -9.65
N SER A 677 1.56 29.67 -9.41
CA SER A 677 1.36 29.01 -8.11
C SER A 677 0.93 27.55 -8.31
N ALA A 678 1.20 26.72 -7.30
CA ALA A 678 0.81 25.32 -7.26
C ALA A 678 0.39 24.90 -5.85
N SER A 679 -0.21 23.72 -5.73
CA SER A 679 -0.46 23.08 -4.44
C SER A 679 0.74 22.23 -4.00
N PRO A 680 1.33 22.46 -2.82
CA PRO A 680 2.30 21.58 -2.19
C PRO A 680 1.60 20.42 -1.43
N ALA A 681 0.32 20.56 -1.09
CA ALA A 681 -0.44 19.48 -0.49
C ALA A 681 -0.56 18.31 -1.47
N LYS A 682 -0.27 17.10 -1.00
CA LYS A 682 -0.23 15.89 -1.82
C LYS A 682 -0.84 14.70 -1.11
N TRP A 683 -1.58 13.88 -1.86
CA TRP A 683 -2.25 12.68 -1.32
C TRP A 683 -1.25 11.53 -1.06
N SER A 684 -0.15 11.50 -1.82
CA SER A 684 0.94 10.52 -1.74
C SER A 684 2.22 11.10 -2.33
N MET A 685 3.36 10.97 -1.64
CA MET A 685 4.64 11.53 -2.10
C MET A 685 5.06 10.99 -3.48
N ASP A 686 4.91 9.68 -3.69
CA ASP A 686 5.30 8.98 -4.93
C ASP A 686 4.10 8.69 -5.86
N ASP A 687 2.95 9.31 -5.57
CA ASP A 687 1.67 9.10 -6.28
C ASP A 687 1.21 7.62 -6.28
N ALA A 688 1.55 6.86 -5.22
CA ALA A 688 1.06 5.51 -5.01
C ALA A 688 0.83 5.19 -3.53
N HIS A 689 1.85 5.27 -2.67
CA HIS A 689 1.76 4.78 -1.30
C HIS A 689 1.02 5.78 -0.38
N LEU A 690 0.22 5.25 0.55
CA LEU A 690 -0.57 6.03 1.52
C LEU A 690 0.26 6.57 2.70
N GLY A 691 1.39 7.21 2.39
CA GLY A 691 2.26 7.83 3.40
C GLY A 691 1.76 9.19 3.91
N MET A 692 0.72 9.78 3.28
CA MET A 692 0.22 11.11 3.63
C MET A 692 -1.21 11.05 4.21
N PRO A 693 -1.56 11.92 5.19
CA PRO A 693 -2.89 11.94 5.78
C PRO A 693 -4.04 12.15 4.80
N GLY A 694 -3.83 12.99 3.77
CA GLY A 694 -4.85 13.28 2.76
C GLY A 694 -5.29 12.04 1.99
N GLY A 695 -4.33 11.26 1.46
CA GLY A 695 -4.61 10.01 0.77
C GLY A 695 -5.27 8.97 1.68
N ASN A 696 -4.73 8.78 2.89
CA ASN A 696 -5.27 7.81 3.84
C ASN A 696 -6.73 8.13 4.21
N GLY A 697 -7.02 9.40 4.51
CA GLY A 697 -8.37 9.85 4.84
C GLY A 697 -9.41 9.57 3.74
N ILE A 698 -9.03 9.75 2.48
CA ILE A 698 -9.92 9.54 1.33
C ILE A 698 -10.18 8.06 1.10
N TYR A 699 -9.13 7.22 1.08
CA TYR A 699 -9.29 5.77 0.98
C TYR A 699 -10.17 5.23 2.11
N ALA A 700 -9.87 5.64 3.35
CA ALA A 700 -10.65 5.28 4.51
C ALA A 700 -12.12 5.68 4.37
N ALA A 701 -12.42 6.90 3.92
CA ALA A 701 -13.79 7.36 3.72
C ALA A 701 -14.56 6.49 2.70
N GLN A 702 -13.93 6.12 1.59
CA GLN A 702 -14.55 5.31 0.55
C GLN A 702 -14.76 3.86 0.99
N VAL A 703 -13.79 3.27 1.69
CA VAL A 703 -13.93 1.94 2.29
C VAL A 703 -15.05 1.93 3.33
N LYS A 704 -15.11 2.92 4.23
CA LYS A 704 -16.18 3.06 5.23
C LYS A 704 -17.56 3.16 4.56
N ALA A 705 -17.67 3.92 3.47
CA ALA A 705 -18.91 4.04 2.69
C ALA A 705 -19.30 2.71 2.03
N ALA A 706 -18.35 1.96 1.49
CA ALA A 706 -18.59 0.64 0.93
C ALA A 706 -19.05 -0.36 2.00
N ILE A 707 -18.40 -0.40 3.16
CA ILE A 707 -18.82 -1.23 4.31
C ILE A 707 -20.28 -0.97 4.67
N ARG A 708 -20.70 0.31 4.77
CA ARG A 708 -22.10 0.68 5.04
C ARG A 708 -23.07 0.12 3.99
N ARG A 709 -22.76 0.30 2.71
CA ARG A 709 -23.61 -0.19 1.61
C ARG A 709 -23.64 -1.71 1.55
N MET A 710 -22.55 -2.35 1.92
CA MET A 710 -22.52 -3.79 1.98
C MET A 710 -23.42 -4.25 3.12
N ILE A 711 -23.16 -3.86 4.36
CA ILE A 711 -23.95 -4.33 5.51
C ILE A 711 -25.44 -3.95 5.40
N GLY A 712 -25.78 -2.75 4.93
CA GLY A 712 -27.18 -2.30 4.81
C GLY A 712 -27.99 -2.88 3.64
N ARG A 713 -27.45 -3.83 2.86
CA ARG A 713 -28.18 -4.56 1.79
C ARG A 713 -28.73 -5.92 2.26
N GLU A 714 -28.75 -6.19 3.56
CA GLU A 714 -29.37 -7.38 4.14
C GLU A 714 -30.90 -7.34 4.09
#